data_AF-A0A956T0H7-F1
#
_entry.id   AF-A0A956T0H7-F1
#
_cell.length_a   1.000
_cell.length_b   1.000
_cell.length_c   1.000
_cell.angle_alpha   90.00
_cell.angle_beta   90.00
_cell.angle_gamma   90.00
#
_symmetry.space_group_name_H-M   'P 1'
#
loop_
_entity.id
_entity.type
_entity.pdbx_description
1 polymer ?
#
loop_
_entity_poly.entity_id
_entity_poly.type
_entity_poly.pdbx_seq_one_letter_code
_entity_poly.pdbx_strand_id
1 'polypeptide(L)'
;MSGSTSSFLLAQQLLATECLPVYVKGAPGLNSAAACRAVGARGVVLDHQLLLLPESPLPKAWQSFLSQGRFQDFQQVGAQGGAPVGVFLHPRFKATGALKAASQQLEVEPSSLQEFQLAVEDTVGWGSPENRVWPLGQTAGWAGFIAERYRSVGHLVADLLTQTGAQVSKCGELLPLSPDSPMAISHRTRYPIVQGPMTRVSDCPLFARAVADSGALPMISLALADGERTAGLLSQTAELLGEASWGVGILGFVSPEIQQAQLAEVLKAKPPFALIAGGRPSQAKTLESEGIATYLHTPVASLIPRFLEQGARRFVLEGRECGGHVGPLSSLVLWESAVQAILENLPRAEKVSVLFAGGIHDARSAAMVSALSVPLVEAGVEVGVLMGTSYLFTEEAVATGAVAQGFQQAALDCSGTVTLESAVGHANRCADTPFSRQFVEEKRRLLKEGCSPEMVRDRLDDLLMGRLRQATRGVKRDETGQLVEISAEEQLDQGMYMMGEVAALRHRVLTMQQLHQEVSEDSARRFMAAGGTLKEDEDDILRACEVAIVGLSLSVPGADHKDKFWNNLSRGRIALSEIPTNRWESGLYYDDNKLAPDMSYSRWGGWMNDFVFDPLKYGMPPNRWDSVNPNQLISLELANRALVDAGYEDRPFDRSRTSTIVAAGDMGMLGIGLMTRSFLKLLDDSASTNTLERLPEWTADSFPGVLGSICSGRVANRLDLGGSNFVVDAACASSFTAVDMACHELMSGRADQVLVGGVDIGQTPFDYTGFSKVQALSPTGNSKPFDKSADGIVLSEGAAFMVLKRLDDALRDGDKVYAVIRGVGTSSDGRTMGLTAPHSGGQLRALERAWKAAGLEPGILGLYEAHATGTSLGDKTELETISKLLTTHQAEAACCALGSVKSLIGHTKRAAGLVSLAKAALALHHKVLPPHGGIEEPLEALHDPDSPVCLYQKPQPWFEKPEKPRTAAVSAFGFGGTNAHVVLQEFEASAPGEVGGPEWPAELILLGEESGRDLAEQVETLLSGLENADVRLADLAFSLAAGAEDRPTAGRCAALVVESVEELRSSLWALQLHLQDESKPLPDHICLS
;
A
#
# COMPACT_ATOMS: atom_id res chain seq x y z
N MET A 1 -21.48 16.92 -17.13
CA MET A 1 -21.59 17.41 -15.74
C MET A 1 -20.65 18.60 -15.61
N SER A 2 -21.15 19.76 -15.19
CA SER A 2 -20.33 20.96 -14.95
C SER A 2 -19.36 20.70 -13.79
N GLY A 3 -18.11 21.18 -13.89
CA GLY A 3 -17.08 21.00 -12.85
C GLY A 3 -17.30 21.76 -11.53
N SER A 4 -18.55 22.14 -11.22
CA SER A 4 -18.95 22.90 -10.04
C SER A 4 -19.45 22.02 -8.89
N THR A 5 -19.99 20.83 -9.17
CA THR A 5 -20.57 19.92 -8.17
C THR A 5 -19.49 19.24 -7.34
N SER A 6 -19.72 19.10 -6.03
CA SER A 6 -18.76 18.43 -5.14
C SER A 6 -18.74 16.92 -5.34
N SER A 7 -17.62 16.28 -4.96
CA SER A 7 -17.45 14.83 -4.98
C SER A 7 -18.51 14.12 -4.13
N PHE A 8 -18.97 14.75 -3.04
CA PHE A 8 -20.03 14.23 -2.18
C PHE A 8 -21.36 14.05 -2.93
N LEU A 9 -21.81 15.07 -3.68
CA LEU A 9 -23.06 14.98 -4.45
C LEU A 9 -22.91 14.10 -5.69
N LEU A 10 -21.78 14.20 -6.40
CA LEU A 10 -21.53 13.39 -7.59
C LEU A 10 -21.52 11.90 -7.26
N ALA A 11 -20.92 11.50 -6.14
CA ALA A 11 -20.94 10.12 -5.67
C ALA A 11 -22.38 9.63 -5.43
N GLN A 12 -23.22 10.44 -4.78
CA GLN A 12 -24.63 10.11 -4.55
C GLN A 12 -25.40 9.94 -5.86
N GLN A 13 -25.21 10.85 -6.81
CA GLN A 13 -25.89 10.83 -8.10
C GLN A 13 -25.48 9.62 -8.96
N LEU A 14 -24.19 9.34 -9.07
CA LEU A 14 -23.67 8.24 -9.90
C LEU A 14 -24.00 6.87 -9.30
N LEU A 15 -23.82 6.69 -7.99
CA LEU A 15 -24.09 5.41 -7.33
C LEU A 15 -25.59 5.06 -7.25
N ALA A 16 -26.48 6.00 -7.58
CA ALA A 16 -27.91 5.74 -7.73
C ALA A 16 -28.27 5.08 -9.08
N THR A 17 -27.35 5.07 -10.06
CA THR A 17 -27.59 4.57 -11.43
C THR A 17 -27.15 3.13 -11.69
N GLU A 18 -26.45 2.48 -10.75
CA GLU A 18 -26.04 1.05 -10.71
C GLU A 18 -25.40 0.40 -11.96
N CYS A 19 -24.95 1.16 -12.97
CA CYS A 19 -24.49 0.56 -14.23
C CYS A 19 -22.98 0.27 -14.35
N LEU A 20 -22.13 0.87 -13.51
CA LEU A 20 -20.65 0.77 -13.62
C LEU A 20 -19.98 0.88 -12.24
N PRO A 21 -18.77 0.31 -12.06
CA PRO A 21 -17.97 0.55 -10.87
C PRO A 21 -17.58 2.03 -10.77
N VAL A 22 -17.86 2.65 -9.62
CA VAL A 22 -17.60 4.09 -9.39
C VAL A 22 -16.36 4.26 -8.52
N TYR A 23 -15.43 5.09 -8.99
CA TYR A 23 -14.27 5.57 -8.23
C TYR A 23 -14.43 7.07 -7.93
N VAL A 24 -14.31 7.46 -6.67
CA VAL A 24 -14.57 8.85 -6.25
C VAL A 24 -13.26 9.64 -6.19
N LYS A 25 -13.12 10.63 -7.07
CA LYS A 25 -12.03 11.62 -7.03
C LYS A 25 -12.44 12.80 -6.16
N GLY A 26 -11.60 13.17 -5.18
CA GLY A 26 -11.88 14.27 -4.24
C GLY A 26 -12.25 13.84 -2.81
N ALA A 27 -11.94 12.60 -2.43
CA ALA A 27 -11.91 12.17 -1.03
C ALA A 27 -10.51 12.49 -0.45
N PRO A 28 -10.38 13.45 0.49
CA PRO A 28 -9.08 13.92 0.95
C PRO A 28 -8.30 12.94 1.84
N GLY A 29 -8.97 11.99 2.50
CA GLY A 29 -8.36 11.19 3.55
C GLY A 29 -9.10 9.89 3.84
N LEU A 30 -8.73 9.27 4.97
CA LEU A 30 -9.18 7.94 5.36
C LEU A 30 -10.69 7.88 5.63
N ASN A 31 -11.23 8.86 6.36
CA ASN A 31 -12.62 8.82 6.81
C ASN A 31 -13.60 9.05 5.66
N SER A 32 -13.25 9.96 4.75
CA SER A 32 -13.97 10.24 3.51
C SER A 32 -13.87 9.09 2.51
N ALA A 33 -12.76 8.34 2.48
CA ALA A 33 -12.67 7.10 1.73
C ALA A 33 -13.61 6.01 2.28
N ALA A 34 -13.67 5.84 3.60
CA ALA A 34 -14.62 4.94 4.25
C ALA A 34 -16.08 5.36 3.95
N ALA A 35 -16.36 6.66 3.95
CA ALA A 35 -17.66 7.23 3.57
C ALA A 35 -18.08 6.85 2.14
N CYS A 36 -17.16 6.96 1.17
CA CYS A 36 -17.43 6.58 -0.22
C CYS A 36 -17.66 5.07 -0.36
N ARG A 37 -16.83 4.26 0.32
CA ARG A 37 -16.92 2.80 0.31
C ARG A 37 -18.24 2.30 0.91
N ALA A 38 -18.71 2.94 1.99
CA ALA A 38 -19.96 2.62 2.68
C ALA A 38 -21.22 2.71 1.79
N VAL A 39 -21.16 3.50 0.71
CA VAL A 39 -22.30 3.68 -0.21
C VAL A 39 -22.13 2.95 -1.54
N GLY A 40 -21.12 2.11 -1.68
CA GLY A 40 -20.91 1.24 -2.84
C GLY A 40 -19.89 1.75 -3.86
N ALA A 41 -19.07 2.76 -3.54
CA ALA A 41 -17.92 3.08 -4.38
C ALA A 41 -16.88 1.94 -4.31
N ARG A 42 -16.28 1.57 -5.45
CA ARG A 42 -15.23 0.54 -5.50
C ARG A 42 -13.90 1.05 -4.94
N GLY A 43 -13.69 2.37 -4.96
CA GLY A 43 -12.52 3.00 -4.37
C GLY A 43 -12.55 4.52 -4.49
N VAL A 44 -11.43 5.14 -4.09
CA VAL A 44 -11.18 6.58 -4.23
C VAL A 44 -9.96 6.82 -5.09
N VAL A 45 -9.88 8.00 -5.71
CA VAL A 45 -8.72 8.44 -6.47
C VAL A 45 -7.95 9.46 -5.64
N LEU A 46 -6.70 9.12 -5.31
CA LEU A 46 -5.75 10.02 -4.65
C LEU A 46 -4.93 10.75 -5.72
N ASP A 47 -4.85 12.07 -5.65
CA ASP A 47 -4.13 12.88 -6.63
C ASP A 47 -3.23 13.93 -5.97
N HIS A 48 -3.76 15.14 -5.75
CA HIS A 48 -3.02 16.30 -5.29
C HIS A 48 -2.53 16.13 -3.85
N GLN A 49 -3.19 15.29 -3.06
CA GLN A 49 -2.78 15.01 -1.70
C GLN A 49 -1.49 14.17 -1.62
N LEU A 50 -1.02 13.58 -2.73
CA LEU A 50 0.23 12.82 -2.78
C LEU A 50 1.46 13.69 -3.10
N LEU A 51 1.26 14.96 -3.46
CA LEU A 51 2.31 15.80 -4.06
C LEU A 51 3.50 16.12 -3.14
N LEU A 52 3.37 15.87 -1.83
CA LEU A 52 4.44 16.04 -0.85
C LEU A 52 5.07 14.72 -0.37
N LEU A 53 4.64 13.58 -0.91
CA LEU A 53 5.25 12.27 -0.63
C LEU A 53 6.52 12.04 -1.49
N PRO A 54 7.45 11.18 -1.07
CA PRO A 54 8.71 10.92 -1.77
C PRO A 54 8.57 10.49 -3.24
N GLU A 55 7.48 9.78 -3.56
CA GLU A 55 7.17 9.27 -4.91
C GLU A 55 6.63 10.36 -5.85
N SER A 56 6.35 11.56 -5.31
CA SER A 56 5.87 12.69 -6.09
C SER A 56 6.92 13.13 -7.12
N PRO A 57 6.56 13.30 -8.40
CA PRO A 57 7.45 13.87 -9.41
C PRO A 57 7.66 15.38 -9.21
N LEU A 58 7.03 16.00 -8.20
CA LEU A 58 7.13 17.42 -7.94
C LEU A 58 8.52 17.77 -7.39
N PRO A 59 9.28 18.70 -8.02
CA PRO A 59 10.60 19.09 -7.55
C PRO A 59 10.57 19.59 -6.10
N LYS A 60 11.58 19.23 -5.28
CA LYS A 60 11.69 19.66 -3.87
C LYS A 60 11.57 21.18 -3.67
N ALA A 61 12.11 21.97 -4.60
CA ALA A 61 11.98 23.43 -4.58
C ALA A 61 10.51 23.88 -4.63
N TRP A 62 9.65 23.15 -5.36
CA TRP A 62 8.24 23.46 -5.56
C TRP A 62 7.36 22.93 -4.41
N GLN A 63 7.75 21.82 -3.79
CA GLN A 63 7.08 21.26 -2.61
C GLN A 63 6.95 22.28 -1.46
N SER A 64 7.93 23.19 -1.31
CA SER A 64 7.90 24.24 -0.28
C SER A 64 6.69 25.20 -0.38
N PHE A 65 6.13 25.40 -1.58
CA PHE A 65 4.93 26.24 -1.76
C PHE A 65 3.66 25.52 -1.31
N LEU A 66 3.60 24.18 -1.48
CA LEU A 66 2.46 23.37 -1.05
C LEU A 66 2.46 23.11 0.45
N SER A 67 3.63 22.90 1.06
CA SER A 67 3.73 22.64 2.51
C SER A 67 3.27 23.82 3.38
N GLN A 68 3.27 25.03 2.81
CA GLN A 68 2.79 26.26 3.46
C GLN A 68 1.37 26.66 3.02
N GLY A 69 0.78 25.92 2.08
CA GLY A 69 -0.54 26.22 1.52
C GLY A 69 -1.65 25.97 2.52
N ARG A 70 -2.58 26.92 2.64
CA ARG A 70 -3.79 26.78 3.45
C ARG A 70 -4.95 26.33 2.57
N PHE A 71 -5.96 25.68 3.16
CA PHE A 71 -7.17 25.27 2.43
C PHE A 71 -7.85 26.41 1.64
N GLN A 72 -7.71 27.66 2.11
CA GLN A 72 -8.27 28.86 1.47
C GLN A 72 -7.49 29.30 0.21
N ASP A 73 -6.26 28.83 0.04
CA ASP A 73 -5.41 29.15 -1.11
C ASP A 73 -5.83 28.32 -2.35
N PHE A 74 -6.65 27.27 -2.17
CA PHE A 74 -7.21 26.45 -3.26
C PHE A 74 -8.63 26.93 -3.62
N GLN A 75 -8.76 27.63 -4.74
CA GLN A 75 -9.99 28.35 -5.12
C GLN A 75 -10.43 28.00 -6.54
N GLN A 76 -11.70 28.32 -6.87
CA GLN A 76 -12.20 28.26 -8.24
C GLN A 76 -12.24 29.67 -8.83
N VAL A 77 -11.51 29.90 -9.92
CA VAL A 77 -11.62 31.13 -10.74
C VAL A 77 -12.62 30.91 -11.87
N GLY A 78 -13.25 31.96 -12.39
CA GLY A 78 -14.22 31.88 -13.49
C GLY A 78 -15.60 31.31 -13.12
N ALA A 79 -15.82 30.94 -11.85
CA ALA A 79 -17.07 30.33 -11.40
C ALA A 79 -18.29 31.23 -11.61
N GLN A 80 -18.19 32.53 -11.29
CA GLN A 80 -19.27 33.51 -11.49
C GLN A 80 -19.55 33.79 -12.99
N GLY A 81 -18.57 33.51 -13.84
CA GLY A 81 -18.67 33.60 -15.30
C GLY A 81 -19.18 32.32 -15.98
N GLY A 82 -19.47 31.26 -15.23
CA GLY A 82 -19.90 29.97 -15.77
C GLY A 82 -18.78 29.06 -16.27
N ALA A 83 -17.51 29.40 -16.03
CA ALA A 83 -16.33 28.64 -16.45
C ALA A 83 -15.38 28.37 -15.27
N PRO A 84 -15.79 27.58 -14.26
CA PRO A 84 -14.99 27.34 -13.05
C PRO A 84 -13.71 26.54 -13.35
N VAL A 85 -12.56 27.04 -12.88
CA VAL A 85 -11.25 26.37 -12.93
C VAL A 85 -10.63 26.33 -11.54
N GLY A 86 -10.31 25.14 -11.04
CA GLY A 86 -9.66 24.95 -9.73
C GLY A 86 -8.17 25.26 -9.79
N VAL A 87 -7.69 26.15 -8.92
CA VAL A 87 -6.31 26.63 -8.91
C VAL A 87 -5.77 26.83 -7.49
N PHE A 88 -4.45 26.68 -7.34
CA PHE A 88 -3.71 27.09 -6.15
C PHE A 88 -3.18 28.51 -6.31
N LEU A 89 -3.77 29.44 -5.57
CA LEU A 89 -3.42 30.85 -5.59
C LEU A 89 -2.43 31.15 -4.47
N HIS A 90 -1.19 31.48 -4.84
CA HIS A 90 -0.15 31.82 -3.88
C HIS A 90 0.39 33.24 -4.15
N PRO A 91 0.64 34.08 -3.12
CA PRO A 91 1.09 35.47 -3.33
C PRO A 91 2.40 35.61 -4.14
N ARG A 92 3.26 34.59 -4.11
CA ARG A 92 4.51 34.57 -4.88
C ARG A 92 4.33 34.16 -6.35
N PHE A 93 3.13 33.78 -6.77
CA PHE A 93 2.86 33.40 -8.16
C PHE A 93 2.47 34.64 -8.95
N LYS A 94 3.36 35.14 -9.84
CA LYS A 94 3.14 36.41 -10.54
C LYS A 94 1.91 36.37 -11.45
N ALA A 95 1.60 35.20 -12.01
CA ALA A 95 0.45 34.98 -12.87
C ALA A 95 -0.92 35.05 -12.15
N THR A 96 -0.95 35.01 -10.81
CA THR A 96 -2.19 35.11 -10.00
C THR A 96 -2.96 36.39 -10.30
N GLY A 97 -2.28 37.52 -10.44
CA GLY A 97 -2.93 38.81 -10.68
C GLY A 97 -3.67 38.86 -12.03
N ALA A 98 -3.00 38.40 -13.09
CA ALA A 98 -3.56 38.35 -14.44
C ALA A 98 -4.77 37.41 -14.51
N LEU A 99 -4.66 36.22 -13.92
CA LEU A 99 -5.76 35.24 -13.90
C LEU A 99 -6.98 35.76 -13.12
N LYS A 100 -6.76 36.43 -11.98
CA LYS A 100 -7.85 37.07 -11.22
C LYS A 100 -8.52 38.20 -12.02
N ALA A 101 -7.74 39.02 -12.71
CA ALA A 101 -8.27 40.10 -13.54
C ALA A 101 -9.11 39.54 -14.70
N ALA A 102 -8.63 38.49 -15.39
CA ALA A 102 -9.39 37.83 -16.45
C ALA A 102 -10.69 37.19 -15.91
N SER A 103 -10.65 36.57 -14.73
CA SER A 103 -11.85 36.04 -14.06
C SER A 103 -12.85 37.14 -13.70
N GLN A 104 -12.38 38.30 -13.23
CA GLN A 104 -13.23 39.46 -12.94
C GLN A 104 -13.84 40.02 -14.23
N GLN A 105 -13.06 40.11 -15.31
CA GLN A 105 -13.56 40.56 -16.60
C GLN A 105 -14.63 39.62 -17.15
N LEU A 106 -14.47 38.31 -17.02
CA LEU A 106 -15.49 37.32 -17.39
C LEU A 106 -16.78 37.49 -16.58
N GLU A 107 -16.67 37.83 -15.30
CA GLU A 107 -17.84 38.12 -14.47
C GLU A 107 -18.61 39.34 -14.98
N VAL A 108 -17.91 40.38 -15.45
CA VAL A 108 -18.52 41.62 -15.99
C VAL A 108 -19.06 41.42 -17.41
N GLU A 109 -18.28 40.78 -18.29
CA GLU A 109 -18.59 40.58 -19.70
C GLU A 109 -18.51 39.10 -20.07
N PRO A 110 -19.65 38.38 -20.13
CA PRO A 110 -19.68 36.97 -20.53
C PRO A 110 -19.12 36.69 -21.94
N SER A 111 -19.13 37.70 -22.82
CA SER A 111 -18.47 37.62 -24.14
C SER A 111 -16.96 37.43 -24.04
N SER A 112 -16.34 37.76 -22.89
CA SER A 112 -14.91 37.61 -22.68
C SER A 112 -14.47 36.17 -22.32
N LEU A 113 -15.37 35.20 -22.51
CA LEU A 113 -15.08 33.77 -22.24
C LEU A 113 -13.86 33.29 -23.00
N GLN A 114 -13.67 33.74 -24.24
CA GLN A 114 -12.53 33.35 -25.06
C GLN A 114 -11.22 33.95 -24.52
N GLU A 115 -11.21 35.22 -24.11
CA GLU A 115 -10.06 35.85 -23.46
C GLU A 115 -9.74 35.19 -22.12
N PHE A 116 -10.75 34.80 -21.33
CA PHE A 116 -10.54 34.05 -20.10
C PHE A 116 -9.95 32.67 -20.36
N GLN A 117 -10.45 31.95 -21.37
CA GLN A 117 -9.89 30.65 -21.77
C GLN A 117 -8.43 30.77 -22.21
N LEU A 118 -8.09 31.78 -23.02
CA LEU A 118 -6.71 32.08 -23.41
C LEU A 118 -5.85 32.42 -22.19
N ALA A 119 -6.35 33.24 -21.26
CA ALA A 119 -5.64 33.55 -20.02
C ALA A 119 -5.40 32.30 -19.17
N VAL A 120 -6.37 31.37 -19.10
CA VAL A 120 -6.22 30.08 -18.43
C VAL A 120 -5.15 29.22 -19.13
N GLU A 121 -5.17 29.11 -20.45
CA GLU A 121 -4.15 28.36 -21.22
C GLU A 121 -2.73 28.94 -21.03
N ASP A 122 -2.61 30.26 -20.99
CA ASP A 122 -1.34 30.97 -20.82
C ASP A 122 -0.80 30.92 -19.38
N THR A 123 -1.68 30.93 -18.38
CA THR A 123 -1.27 31.11 -16.98
C THR A 123 -1.44 29.88 -16.12
N VAL A 124 -2.39 28.99 -16.41
CA VAL A 124 -2.67 27.80 -15.61
C VAL A 124 -1.95 26.59 -16.19
N GLY A 125 -1.18 25.90 -15.36
CA GLY A 125 -0.45 24.70 -15.77
C GLY A 125 0.70 24.36 -14.84
N TRP A 126 1.29 23.19 -15.06
CA TRP A 126 2.52 22.80 -14.37
C TRP A 126 3.71 23.57 -14.94
N GLY A 127 4.48 24.21 -14.06
CA GLY A 127 5.60 25.06 -14.45
C GLY A 127 6.10 25.92 -13.30
N SER A 128 7.12 26.74 -13.57
CA SER A 128 7.71 27.61 -12.56
C SER A 128 6.66 28.53 -11.93
N PRO A 129 6.59 28.60 -10.59
CA PRO A 129 5.78 29.56 -9.83
C PRO A 129 5.89 31.01 -10.28
N GLU A 130 6.99 31.39 -10.94
CA GLU A 130 7.14 32.75 -11.47
C GLU A 130 6.20 33.06 -12.63
N ASN A 131 5.81 32.06 -13.42
CA ASN A 131 5.09 32.25 -14.67
C ASN A 131 3.75 31.50 -14.73
N ARG A 132 3.53 30.50 -13.86
CA ARG A 132 2.35 29.63 -13.89
C ARG A 132 1.63 29.58 -12.55
N VAL A 133 0.33 29.33 -12.61
CA VAL A 133 -0.57 28.98 -11.50
C VAL A 133 -0.92 27.50 -11.62
N TRP A 134 -0.84 26.75 -10.52
CA TRP A 134 -1.03 25.30 -10.58
C TRP A 134 -2.51 24.90 -10.52
N PRO A 135 -2.95 23.92 -11.34
CA PRO A 135 -4.34 23.47 -11.40
C PRO A 135 -4.67 22.48 -10.26
N LEU A 136 -4.72 22.99 -9.03
CA LEU A 136 -4.91 22.17 -7.82
C LEU A 136 -6.28 22.42 -7.17
N GLY A 137 -6.88 21.34 -6.68
CA GLY A 137 -8.13 21.35 -5.92
C GLY A 137 -7.92 21.40 -4.40
N GLN A 138 -9.02 21.49 -3.65
CA GLN A 138 -9.01 21.60 -2.18
C GLN A 138 -8.37 20.40 -1.46
N THR A 139 -8.31 19.21 -2.10
CA THR A 139 -7.64 18.02 -1.55
C THR A 139 -6.13 18.22 -1.40
N ALA A 140 -5.51 19.11 -2.17
CA ALA A 140 -4.09 19.43 -2.05
C ALA A 140 -3.72 20.01 -0.68
N GLY A 141 -4.67 20.63 0.03
CA GLY A 141 -4.47 21.11 1.40
C GLY A 141 -4.14 20.01 2.41
N TRP A 142 -4.41 18.74 2.06
CA TRP A 142 -4.07 17.57 2.87
C TRP A 142 -2.67 17.03 2.62
N ALA A 143 -1.97 17.49 1.58
CA ALA A 143 -0.67 16.94 1.22
C ALA A 143 0.34 17.02 2.38
N GLY A 144 0.31 18.12 3.16
CA GLY A 144 1.21 18.30 4.31
C GLY A 144 0.95 17.26 5.40
N PHE A 145 -0.31 17.11 5.80
CA PHE A 145 -0.72 16.12 6.80
C PHE A 145 -0.41 14.69 6.34
N ILE A 146 -0.72 14.37 5.08
CA ILE A 146 -0.47 13.04 4.53
C ILE A 146 1.04 12.73 4.50
N ALA A 147 1.85 13.68 4.06
CA ALA A 147 3.30 13.52 4.05
C ALA A 147 3.89 13.33 5.45
N GLU A 148 3.36 14.05 6.45
CA GLU A 148 3.81 13.91 7.83
C GLU A 148 3.38 12.59 8.46
N ARG A 149 2.13 12.16 8.23
CA ARG A 149 1.56 10.96 8.85
C ARG A 149 2.02 9.67 8.17
N TYR A 150 1.94 9.59 6.85
CA TYR A 150 2.10 8.32 6.11
C TYR A 150 3.49 8.14 5.52
N ARG A 151 4.25 9.22 5.29
CA ARG A 151 5.63 9.22 4.78
C ARG A 151 5.84 8.68 3.36
N SER A 152 5.02 7.75 2.85
CA SER A 152 5.05 7.22 1.49
C SER A 152 3.63 6.95 0.96
N VAL A 153 3.47 6.88 -0.37
CA VAL A 153 2.20 6.54 -1.02
C VAL A 153 1.76 5.13 -0.61
N GLY A 154 2.71 4.20 -0.53
CA GLY A 154 2.41 2.82 -0.17
C GLY A 154 1.85 2.67 1.25
N HIS A 155 2.38 3.37 2.25
CA HIS A 155 1.81 3.38 3.62
C HIS A 155 0.40 3.97 3.65
N LEU A 156 0.15 5.06 2.92
CA LEU A 156 -1.18 5.67 2.81
C LEU A 156 -2.18 4.68 2.21
N VAL A 157 -1.84 4.03 1.09
CA VAL A 157 -2.73 3.07 0.42
C VAL A 157 -2.99 1.85 1.30
N ALA A 158 -1.98 1.31 1.98
CA ALA A 158 -2.14 0.18 2.89
C ALA A 158 -3.08 0.51 4.07
N ASP A 159 -2.91 1.69 4.68
CA ASP A 159 -3.79 2.14 5.75
C ASP A 159 -5.21 2.39 5.23
N LEU A 160 -5.38 2.98 4.04
CA LEU A 160 -6.69 3.15 3.40
C LEU A 160 -7.38 1.80 3.15
N LEU A 161 -6.70 0.80 2.61
CA LEU A 161 -7.30 -0.51 2.32
C LEU A 161 -7.74 -1.22 3.60
N THR A 162 -6.88 -1.20 4.63
CA THR A 162 -7.12 -1.89 5.90
C THR A 162 -8.19 -1.17 6.72
N GLN A 163 -8.01 0.14 6.95
CA GLN A 163 -8.84 0.91 7.88
C GLN A 163 -10.21 1.23 7.30
N THR A 164 -10.35 1.47 6.00
CA THR A 164 -11.69 1.76 5.44
C THR A 164 -12.64 0.58 5.59
N GLY A 165 -12.14 -0.65 5.45
CA GLY A 165 -12.94 -1.87 5.66
C GLY A 165 -13.34 -2.02 7.13
N ALA A 166 -12.35 -1.89 8.03
CA ALA A 166 -12.58 -1.95 9.48
C ALA A 166 -13.57 -0.87 9.95
N GLN A 167 -13.45 0.36 9.45
CA GLN A 167 -14.31 1.48 9.79
C GLN A 167 -15.75 1.26 9.32
N VAL A 168 -15.95 0.73 8.10
CA VAL A 168 -17.29 0.38 7.60
C VAL A 168 -17.91 -0.74 8.43
N SER A 169 -17.13 -1.77 8.79
CA SER A 169 -17.58 -2.84 9.69
C SER A 169 -18.00 -2.29 11.04
N LYS A 170 -17.14 -1.46 11.65
CA LYS A 170 -17.39 -0.84 12.95
C LYS A 170 -18.61 0.09 12.94
N CYS A 171 -18.88 0.74 11.82
CA CYS A 171 -20.09 1.53 11.62
C CYS A 171 -21.35 0.68 11.80
N GLY A 172 -21.34 -0.58 11.33
CA GLY A 172 -22.45 -1.53 11.53
C GLY A 172 -22.70 -1.91 12.98
N GLU A 173 -21.69 -1.81 13.85
CA GLU A 173 -21.82 -2.04 15.30
C GLU A 173 -22.28 -0.79 16.05
N LEU A 174 -21.69 0.36 15.72
CA LEU A 174 -21.90 1.61 16.45
C LEU A 174 -23.17 2.35 16.03
N LEU A 175 -23.58 2.17 14.77
CA LEU A 175 -24.73 2.81 14.13
C LEU A 175 -24.93 4.29 14.56
N PRO A 176 -23.99 5.20 14.25
CA PRO A 176 -23.94 6.56 14.83
C PRO A 176 -25.24 7.38 14.72
N LEU A 177 -26.00 7.15 13.65
CA LEU A 177 -27.24 7.88 13.36
C LEU A 177 -28.51 7.07 13.64
N SER A 178 -28.44 5.93 14.33
CA SER A 178 -29.62 5.12 14.68
C SER A 178 -30.57 5.86 15.64
N PRO A 179 -31.82 5.38 15.79
CA PRO A 179 -32.63 5.75 16.93
C PRO A 179 -31.87 5.51 18.24
N ASP A 180 -32.14 6.35 19.24
CA ASP A 180 -31.57 6.25 20.59
C ASP A 180 -30.02 6.32 20.66
N SER A 181 -29.36 6.83 19.61
CA SER A 181 -27.91 7.09 19.65
C SER A 181 -27.56 8.11 20.75
N PRO A 182 -26.28 8.20 21.18
CA PRO A 182 -25.88 9.15 22.23
C PRO A 182 -26.34 10.59 21.97
N MET A 183 -26.34 11.03 20.72
CA MET A 183 -26.85 12.35 20.34
C MET A 183 -28.38 12.45 20.50
N ALA A 184 -29.15 11.44 20.08
CA ALA A 184 -30.61 11.43 20.25
C ALA A 184 -30.99 11.50 21.74
N ILE A 185 -30.28 10.77 22.61
CA ILE A 185 -30.45 10.83 24.06
C ILE A 185 -30.12 12.22 24.59
N SER A 186 -29.00 12.81 24.15
CA SER A 186 -28.57 14.17 24.52
C SER A 186 -29.61 15.21 24.14
N HIS A 187 -30.22 15.09 22.96
CA HIS A 187 -31.30 15.94 22.47
C HIS A 187 -32.67 15.64 23.07
N ARG A 188 -32.86 14.49 23.71
CA ARG A 188 -34.17 13.96 24.15
C ARG A 188 -35.15 13.84 22.98
N THR A 189 -34.65 13.32 21.86
CA THR A 189 -35.40 13.06 20.63
C THR A 189 -35.28 11.59 20.27
N ARG A 190 -36.13 11.11 19.34
CA ARG A 190 -36.01 9.74 18.83
C ARG A 190 -34.80 9.58 17.93
N TYR A 191 -34.55 10.57 17.08
CA TYR A 191 -33.49 10.54 16.08
C TYR A 191 -32.43 11.62 16.37
N PRO A 192 -31.15 11.38 16.01
CA PRO A 192 -30.06 12.35 16.15
C PRO A 192 -30.06 13.36 14.99
N ILE A 193 -31.25 13.89 14.69
CA ILE A 193 -31.52 14.78 13.57
C ILE A 193 -31.95 16.13 14.11
N VAL A 194 -31.32 17.19 13.61
CA VAL A 194 -31.70 18.58 13.90
C VAL A 194 -32.25 19.22 12.63
N GLN A 195 -33.46 19.76 12.72
CA GLN A 195 -33.98 20.66 11.68
C GLN A 195 -33.24 21.99 11.80
N GLY A 196 -32.38 22.32 10.83
CA GLY A 196 -31.52 23.50 10.89
C GLY A 196 -32.32 24.81 10.80
N PRO A 197 -31.97 25.88 11.53
CA PRO A 197 -32.74 27.12 11.53
C PRO A 197 -32.74 27.79 10.15
N MET A 198 -33.92 27.91 9.54
CA MET A 198 -34.10 28.46 8.20
C MET A 198 -34.90 29.76 8.26
N THR A 199 -34.27 30.87 7.90
CA THR A 199 -34.90 32.20 7.88
C THR A 199 -36.18 32.17 7.05
N ARG A 200 -37.31 32.64 7.62
CA ARG A 200 -38.65 32.64 6.99
C ARG A 200 -39.27 31.28 6.68
N VAL A 201 -38.63 30.18 7.08
CA VAL A 201 -39.20 28.84 6.96
C VAL A 201 -39.47 28.30 8.36
N SER A 202 -38.44 28.20 9.20
CA SER A 202 -38.56 27.70 10.57
C SER A 202 -38.91 28.79 11.59
N ASP A 203 -39.36 29.97 11.15
CA ASP A 203 -40.05 30.95 12.01
C ASP A 203 -41.54 30.63 12.17
N CYS A 204 -41.89 29.33 12.22
CA CYS A 204 -43.24 28.80 12.29
C CYS A 204 -43.36 27.77 13.44
N PRO A 205 -44.06 28.09 14.54
CA PRO A 205 -44.23 27.18 15.68
C PRO A 205 -44.94 25.85 15.33
N LEU A 206 -45.90 25.85 14.40
CA LEU A 206 -46.58 24.62 13.95
C LEU A 206 -45.64 23.68 13.20
N PHE A 207 -44.71 24.23 12.44
CA PHE A 207 -43.68 23.44 11.76
C PHE A 207 -42.70 22.82 12.76
N ALA A 208 -42.29 23.58 13.78
CA ALA A 208 -41.49 23.06 14.88
C ALA A 208 -42.20 21.91 15.60
N ARG A 209 -43.52 22.02 15.81
CA ARG A 209 -44.34 20.95 16.37
C ARG A 209 -44.32 19.69 15.49
N ALA A 210 -44.52 19.82 14.18
CA ALA A 210 -44.48 18.69 13.25
C ALA A 210 -43.12 17.96 13.23
N VAL A 211 -42.02 18.72 13.31
CA VAL A 211 -40.65 18.17 13.41
C VAL A 211 -40.47 17.38 14.71
N ALA A 212 -40.91 17.94 15.85
CA ALA A 212 -40.82 17.29 17.15
C ALA A 212 -41.69 16.02 17.23
N ASP A 213 -42.93 16.07 16.73
CA ASP A 213 -43.83 14.91 16.66
C ASP A 213 -43.25 13.81 15.76
N SER A 214 -42.46 14.18 14.74
CA SER A 214 -41.72 13.26 13.88
C SER A 214 -40.39 12.79 14.47
N GLY A 215 -40.04 13.20 15.70
CA GLY A 215 -38.94 12.66 16.49
C GLY A 215 -37.57 13.31 16.28
N ALA A 216 -37.48 14.48 15.63
CA ALA A 216 -36.24 15.26 15.46
C ALA A 216 -36.25 16.55 16.30
N LEU A 217 -35.11 17.21 16.44
CA LEU A 217 -34.98 18.47 17.20
C LEU A 217 -35.33 19.68 16.31
N PRO A 218 -36.43 20.42 16.57
CA PRO A 218 -36.76 21.63 15.84
C PRO A 218 -35.92 22.85 16.27
N MET A 219 -35.52 23.69 15.30
CA MET A 219 -34.83 24.95 15.58
C MET A 219 -35.59 26.15 14.99
N ILE A 220 -36.10 27.01 15.87
CA ILE A 220 -36.77 28.27 15.49
C ILE A 220 -35.73 29.28 15.03
N SER A 221 -35.86 29.79 13.80
CA SER A 221 -34.97 30.84 13.29
C SER A 221 -35.42 32.22 13.76
N LEU A 222 -34.60 32.92 14.55
CA LEU A 222 -34.86 34.31 14.93
C LEU A 222 -34.46 35.30 13.84
N ALA A 223 -33.42 34.99 13.07
CA ALA A 223 -32.88 35.83 12.01
C ALA A 223 -32.78 37.31 12.44
N LEU A 224 -33.51 38.21 11.77
CA LEU A 224 -33.58 39.65 12.06
C LEU A 224 -34.86 40.06 12.82
N ALA A 225 -35.48 39.14 13.58
CA ALA A 225 -36.65 39.48 14.40
C ALA A 225 -36.26 40.44 15.53
N ASP A 226 -37.09 41.45 15.76
CA ASP A 226 -37.00 42.33 16.93
C ASP A 226 -37.44 41.62 18.21
N GLY A 227 -37.33 42.31 19.35
CA GLY A 227 -37.65 41.74 20.66
C GLY A 227 -39.12 41.30 20.79
N GLU A 228 -40.08 42.09 20.32
CA GLU A 228 -41.51 41.77 20.41
C GLU A 228 -41.86 40.53 19.60
N ARG A 229 -41.39 40.45 18.35
CA ARG A 229 -41.60 39.27 17.51
C ARG A 229 -40.90 38.05 18.08
N THR A 230 -39.70 38.22 18.62
CA THR A 230 -38.96 37.13 19.27
C THR A 230 -39.75 36.59 20.46
N ALA A 231 -40.24 37.46 21.34
CA ALA A 231 -41.07 37.06 22.48
C ALA A 231 -42.31 36.25 22.05
N GLY A 232 -43.02 36.74 21.03
CA GLY A 232 -44.20 36.06 20.48
C GLY A 232 -43.88 34.67 19.91
N LEU A 233 -42.84 34.56 19.09
CA LEU A 233 -42.41 33.29 18.50
C LEU A 233 -42.01 32.27 19.57
N LEU A 234 -41.20 32.68 20.55
CA LEU A 234 -40.71 31.79 21.60
C LEU A 234 -41.84 31.35 22.53
N SER A 235 -42.74 32.25 22.91
CA SER A 235 -43.88 31.93 23.77
C SER A 235 -44.82 30.93 23.09
N GLN A 236 -45.20 31.17 21.82
CA GLN A 236 -46.07 30.25 21.08
C GLN A 236 -45.40 28.89 20.85
N THR A 237 -44.10 28.88 20.58
CA THR A 237 -43.34 27.63 20.40
C THR A 237 -43.30 26.83 21.70
N ALA A 238 -42.99 27.47 22.83
CA ALA A 238 -42.95 26.82 24.14
C ALA A 238 -44.33 26.25 24.52
N GLU A 239 -45.40 26.99 24.26
CA GLU A 239 -46.77 26.53 24.51
C GLU A 239 -47.14 25.30 23.67
N LEU A 240 -46.81 25.32 22.37
CA LEU A 240 -47.14 24.21 21.45
C LEU A 240 -46.29 22.96 21.70
N LEU A 241 -45.01 23.11 22.06
CA LEU A 241 -44.10 21.98 22.25
C LEU A 241 -44.18 21.38 23.66
N GLY A 242 -44.60 22.15 24.66
CA GLY A 242 -44.69 21.69 26.05
C GLY A 242 -43.34 21.17 26.53
N GLU A 243 -43.28 19.90 26.92
CA GLU A 243 -42.07 19.24 27.43
C GLU A 243 -41.12 18.73 26.33
N ALA A 244 -41.49 18.84 25.05
CA ALA A 244 -40.63 18.40 23.96
C ALA A 244 -39.38 19.30 23.83
N SER A 245 -38.23 18.71 23.51
CA SER A 245 -37.01 19.47 23.25
C SER A 245 -37.11 20.32 22.00
N TRP A 246 -36.54 21.52 22.06
CA TRP A 246 -36.46 22.44 20.93
C TRP A 246 -35.28 23.41 21.11
N GLY A 247 -34.99 24.17 20.07
CA GLY A 247 -33.98 25.20 20.16
C GLY A 247 -34.21 26.41 19.28
N VAL A 248 -33.27 27.34 19.36
CA VAL A 248 -33.31 28.62 18.64
C VAL A 248 -32.05 28.83 17.80
N GLY A 249 -32.21 29.38 16.60
CA GLY A 249 -31.13 29.83 15.73
C GLY A 249 -30.93 31.34 15.83
N ILE A 250 -29.71 31.75 16.18
CA ILE A 250 -29.31 33.14 16.37
C ILE A 250 -28.17 33.47 15.40
N LEU A 251 -28.17 34.68 14.85
CA LEU A 251 -27.08 35.20 14.04
C LEU A 251 -26.04 35.89 14.94
N GLY A 252 -24.77 35.49 14.85
CA GLY A 252 -23.69 36.01 15.67
C GLY A 252 -23.26 37.45 15.34
N PHE A 253 -23.70 37.96 14.19
CA PHE A 253 -23.22 39.19 13.54
C PHE A 253 -24.33 40.25 13.29
N VAL A 254 -25.48 40.15 13.96
CA VAL A 254 -26.52 41.20 13.91
C VAL A 254 -26.16 42.42 14.76
N SER A 255 -26.91 43.51 14.61
CA SER A 255 -26.67 44.73 15.38
C SER A 255 -26.78 44.44 16.90
N PRO A 256 -26.00 45.15 17.74
CA PRO A 256 -26.02 44.93 19.19
C PRO A 256 -27.42 45.07 19.81
N GLU A 257 -28.26 45.95 19.27
CA GLU A 257 -29.63 46.20 19.75
C GLU A 257 -30.52 44.97 19.51
N ILE A 258 -30.49 44.41 18.29
CA ILE A 258 -31.24 43.20 17.95
C ILE A 258 -30.71 42.01 18.76
N GLN A 259 -29.39 41.87 18.87
CA GLN A 259 -28.78 40.77 19.61
C GLN A 259 -29.18 40.79 21.09
N GLN A 260 -29.13 41.94 21.75
CA GLN A 260 -29.52 42.08 23.15
C GLN A 260 -31.02 41.78 23.36
N ALA A 261 -31.88 42.31 22.49
CA ALA A 261 -33.31 42.07 22.55
C ALA A 261 -33.67 40.58 22.36
N GLN A 262 -33.06 39.92 21.37
CA GLN A 262 -33.24 38.49 21.15
C GLN A 262 -32.74 37.66 22.33
N LEU A 263 -31.54 37.97 22.84
CA LEU A 263 -30.94 37.24 23.95
C LEU A 263 -31.79 37.34 25.22
N ALA A 264 -32.34 38.52 25.52
CA ALA A 264 -33.22 38.71 26.68
C ALA A 264 -34.44 37.79 26.64
N GLU A 265 -35.10 37.70 25.47
CA GLU A 265 -36.27 36.83 25.31
C GLU A 265 -35.91 35.33 25.26
N VAL A 266 -34.75 34.96 24.68
CA VAL A 266 -34.24 33.58 24.72
C VAL A 266 -33.96 33.14 26.15
N LEU A 267 -33.32 33.99 26.96
CA LEU A 267 -33.04 33.70 28.38
C LEU A 267 -34.31 33.61 29.24
N LYS A 268 -35.39 34.26 28.81
CA LYS A 268 -36.71 34.16 29.45
C LYS A 268 -37.44 32.88 29.04
N ALA A 269 -37.42 32.52 27.76
CA ALA A 269 -38.07 31.32 27.25
C ALA A 269 -37.33 30.02 27.61
N LYS A 270 -36.01 30.10 27.83
CA LYS A 270 -35.10 28.99 28.20
C LYS A 270 -35.28 27.73 27.32
N PRO A 271 -35.16 27.84 25.98
CA PRO A 271 -35.12 26.66 25.14
C PRO A 271 -33.95 25.76 25.55
N PRO A 272 -34.10 24.42 25.53
CA PRO A 272 -32.99 23.51 25.88
C PRO A 272 -31.74 23.68 25.00
N PHE A 273 -31.91 24.11 23.74
CA PHE A 273 -30.81 24.24 22.78
C PHE A 273 -30.76 25.62 22.09
N ALA A 274 -29.57 26.01 21.66
CA ALA A 274 -29.35 27.14 20.77
C ALA A 274 -28.30 26.83 19.72
N LEU A 275 -28.34 27.51 18.58
CA LEU A 275 -27.33 27.48 17.53
C LEU A 275 -26.98 28.91 17.14
N ILE A 276 -25.69 29.25 17.20
CA ILE A 276 -25.19 30.57 16.81
C ILE A 276 -24.44 30.46 15.48
N ALA A 277 -25.05 30.99 14.42
CA ALA A 277 -24.40 31.08 13.10
C ALA A 277 -23.35 32.19 13.12
N GLY A 278 -22.08 31.85 12.84
CA GLY A 278 -20.96 32.81 12.97
C GLY A 278 -20.68 33.24 14.41
N GLY A 279 -21.03 32.42 15.40
CA GLY A 279 -20.85 32.70 16.82
C GLY A 279 -19.41 32.55 17.32
N ARG A 280 -19.11 33.19 18.45
CA ARG A 280 -17.85 33.05 19.20
C ARG A 280 -18.07 32.26 20.49
N PRO A 281 -17.05 31.56 21.02
CA PRO A 281 -17.16 30.82 22.29
C PRO A 281 -17.68 31.65 23.47
N SER A 282 -17.37 32.95 23.52
CA SER A 282 -17.90 33.84 24.55
C SER A 282 -19.42 34.00 24.51
N GLN A 283 -20.03 33.99 23.33
CA GLN A 283 -21.48 34.09 23.16
C GLN A 283 -22.17 32.78 23.58
N ALA A 284 -21.60 31.64 23.19
CA ALA A 284 -22.10 30.33 23.62
C ALA A 284 -22.04 30.18 25.14
N LYS A 285 -20.95 30.62 25.77
CA LYS A 285 -20.75 30.55 27.23
C LYS A 285 -21.86 31.25 28.01
N THR A 286 -22.37 32.38 27.52
CA THR A 286 -23.48 33.12 28.16
C THR A 286 -24.78 32.30 28.19
N LEU A 287 -25.09 31.59 27.11
CA LEU A 287 -26.27 30.73 27.04
C LEU A 287 -26.07 29.44 27.84
N GLU A 288 -24.87 28.85 27.77
CA GLU A 288 -24.55 27.61 28.51
C GLU A 288 -24.57 27.82 30.03
N SER A 289 -24.15 29.00 30.54
CA SER A 289 -24.26 29.30 31.98
C SER A 289 -25.69 29.35 32.50
N GLU A 290 -26.66 29.52 31.60
CA GLU A 290 -28.10 29.54 31.92
C GLU A 290 -28.78 28.19 31.64
N GLY A 291 -28.00 27.16 31.29
CA GLY A 291 -28.47 25.80 31.03
C GLY A 291 -28.91 25.54 29.59
N ILE A 292 -28.62 26.45 28.64
CA ILE A 292 -28.99 26.33 27.23
C ILE A 292 -27.81 25.74 26.45
N ALA A 293 -27.92 24.48 26.02
CA ALA A 293 -26.87 23.80 25.27
C ALA A 293 -26.66 24.43 23.89
N THR A 294 -25.48 25.01 23.63
CA THR A 294 -25.30 25.92 22.48
C THR A 294 -24.31 25.40 21.46
N TYR A 295 -24.76 25.19 20.21
CA TYR A 295 -23.95 24.85 19.06
C TYR A 295 -23.32 26.07 18.39
N LEU A 296 -22.04 25.97 18.04
CA LEU A 296 -21.33 26.96 17.23
C LEU A 296 -21.16 26.45 15.80
N HIS A 297 -21.66 27.23 14.83
CA HIS A 297 -21.36 26.99 13.43
C HIS A 297 -19.88 27.28 13.15
N THR A 298 -19.14 26.24 12.76
CA THR A 298 -17.69 26.29 12.49
C THR A 298 -17.42 25.89 11.04
N PRO A 299 -17.37 26.85 10.10
CA PRO A 299 -17.18 26.57 8.67
C PRO A 299 -15.74 26.26 8.27
N VAL A 300 -14.79 26.33 9.22
CA VAL A 300 -13.36 26.10 8.99
C VAL A 300 -12.77 25.30 10.15
N ALA A 301 -12.20 24.14 9.86
CA ALA A 301 -11.66 23.22 10.87
C ALA A 301 -10.55 23.82 11.75
N SER A 302 -9.76 24.79 11.24
CA SER A 302 -8.67 25.43 12.00
C SER A 302 -9.13 26.24 13.21
N LEU A 303 -10.42 26.55 13.34
CA LEU A 303 -10.97 27.23 14.52
C LEU A 303 -11.23 26.27 15.69
N ILE A 304 -11.40 24.97 15.40
CA ILE A 304 -11.82 23.95 16.38
C ILE A 304 -10.86 23.87 17.58
N PRO A 305 -9.52 23.78 17.41
CA PRO A 305 -8.61 23.67 18.56
C PRO A 305 -8.76 24.85 19.53
N ARG A 306 -8.77 26.07 19.00
CA ARG A 306 -8.96 27.29 19.80
C ARG A 306 -10.34 27.36 20.45
N PHE A 307 -11.39 26.91 19.78
CA PHE A 307 -12.75 26.92 20.35
C PHE A 307 -12.88 25.90 21.49
N LEU A 308 -12.28 24.71 21.34
CA LEU A 308 -12.20 23.70 22.40
C LEU A 308 -11.42 24.24 23.61
N GLU A 309 -10.27 24.88 23.41
CA GLU A 309 -9.51 25.54 24.49
C GLU A 309 -10.34 26.61 25.22
N GLN A 310 -11.20 27.33 24.50
CA GLN A 310 -12.07 28.37 25.06
C GLN A 310 -13.35 27.82 25.72
N GLY A 311 -13.52 26.50 25.77
CA GLY A 311 -14.62 25.83 26.47
C GLY A 311 -15.81 25.47 25.60
N ALA A 312 -15.78 25.71 24.28
CA ALA A 312 -16.86 25.26 23.39
C ALA A 312 -16.84 23.73 23.27
N ARG A 313 -18.03 23.10 23.27
CA ARG A 313 -18.17 21.63 23.21
C ARG A 313 -19.12 21.13 22.12
N ARG A 314 -19.82 22.04 21.43
CA ARG A 314 -20.88 21.70 20.49
C ARG A 314 -20.64 22.42 19.17
N PHE A 315 -20.47 21.66 18.09
CA PHE A 315 -20.05 22.18 16.80
C PHE A 315 -21.02 21.77 15.69
N VAL A 316 -21.28 22.70 14.76
CA VAL A 316 -21.95 22.42 13.48
C VAL A 316 -20.92 22.57 12.38
N LEU A 317 -20.72 21.50 11.62
CA LEU A 317 -19.76 21.39 10.51
C LEU A 317 -20.52 21.45 9.18
N GLU A 318 -20.72 22.66 8.65
CA GLU A 318 -21.54 22.90 7.46
C GLU A 318 -20.70 23.09 6.20
N GLY A 319 -20.80 22.13 5.27
CA GLY A 319 -20.14 22.21 3.97
C GLY A 319 -20.85 23.13 2.96
N ARG A 320 -20.12 23.52 1.91
CA ARG A 320 -20.55 24.42 0.79
C ARG A 320 -21.83 24.00 0.06
N GLU A 321 -22.26 22.76 0.25
CA GLU A 321 -23.49 22.17 -0.28
C GLU A 321 -24.76 22.71 0.41
N CYS A 322 -24.62 23.44 1.53
CA CYS A 322 -25.74 24.01 2.30
C CYS A 322 -26.52 25.09 1.53
N GLY A 323 -27.75 25.36 1.99
CA GLY A 323 -28.58 26.46 1.50
C GLY A 323 -28.45 27.70 2.40
N GLY A 324 -28.55 28.90 1.82
CA GLY A 324 -28.28 30.15 2.55
C GLY A 324 -26.79 30.48 2.54
N HIS A 325 -26.23 30.98 3.65
CA HIS A 325 -24.83 31.40 3.73
C HIS A 325 -23.88 30.23 3.49
N VAL A 326 -23.00 30.35 2.50
CA VAL A 326 -22.16 29.24 2.05
C VAL A 326 -20.70 29.40 2.48
N GLY A 327 -20.16 28.39 3.15
CA GLY A 327 -18.72 28.30 3.48
C GLY A 327 -17.84 27.92 2.27
N PRO A 328 -16.50 28.07 2.38
CA PRO A 328 -15.59 27.87 1.24
C PRO A 328 -15.29 26.40 0.92
N LEU A 329 -15.46 25.48 1.87
CA LEU A 329 -15.05 24.07 1.73
C LEU A 329 -16.24 23.16 1.42
N SER A 330 -16.04 22.22 0.49
CA SER A 330 -16.98 21.11 0.27
C SER A 330 -17.07 20.20 1.49
N SER A 331 -18.20 19.51 1.64
CA SER A 331 -18.55 18.71 2.82
C SER A 331 -17.48 17.67 3.17
N LEU A 332 -17.05 16.81 2.23
CA LEU A 332 -16.02 15.79 2.51
C LEU A 332 -14.69 16.40 2.95
N VAL A 333 -14.29 17.56 2.40
CA VAL A 333 -13.06 18.25 2.79
C VAL A 333 -13.18 18.86 4.19
N LEU A 334 -14.28 19.55 4.47
CA LEU A 334 -14.51 20.14 5.79
C LEU A 334 -14.62 19.08 6.87
N TRP A 335 -15.41 18.03 6.62
CA TRP A 335 -15.71 16.98 7.59
C TRP A 335 -14.47 16.17 7.93
N GLU A 336 -13.66 15.75 6.96
CA GLU A 336 -12.38 15.09 7.22
C GLU A 336 -11.49 15.98 8.11
N SER A 337 -11.38 17.27 7.77
CA SER A 337 -10.47 18.18 8.48
C SER A 337 -10.94 18.44 9.90
N ALA A 338 -12.25 18.52 10.09
CA ALA A 338 -12.87 18.75 11.38
C ALA A 338 -12.79 17.49 12.27
N VAL A 339 -13.03 16.29 11.72
CA VAL A 339 -12.85 15.03 12.46
C VAL A 339 -11.43 14.94 12.99
N GLN A 340 -10.43 15.19 12.14
CA GLN A 340 -9.03 15.15 12.54
C GLN A 340 -8.73 16.19 13.64
N ALA A 341 -9.13 17.44 13.43
CA ALA A 341 -8.89 18.53 14.38
C ALA A 341 -9.56 18.27 15.74
N ILE A 342 -10.73 17.64 15.77
CA ILE A 342 -11.41 17.25 17.02
C ILE A 342 -10.61 16.14 17.70
N LEU A 343 -10.30 15.04 17.01
CA LEU A 343 -9.61 13.88 17.59
C LEU A 343 -8.26 14.26 18.22
N GLU A 344 -7.50 15.14 17.58
CA GLU A 344 -6.20 15.61 18.08
C GLU A 344 -6.32 16.52 19.31
N ASN A 345 -7.48 17.15 19.52
CA ASN A 345 -7.67 18.19 20.55
C ASN A 345 -8.81 17.86 21.54
N LEU A 346 -9.24 16.59 21.61
CA LEU A 346 -10.34 16.17 22.48
C LEU A 346 -10.00 16.43 23.97
N PRO A 347 -10.83 17.19 24.70
CA PRO A 347 -10.63 17.43 26.12
C PRO A 347 -10.84 16.14 26.93
N ARG A 348 -10.01 15.90 27.95
CA ARG A 348 -10.19 14.76 28.86
C ARG A 348 -11.46 14.94 29.70
N ALA A 349 -12.29 13.89 29.76
CA ALA A 349 -13.48 13.78 30.62
C ALA A 349 -14.65 14.73 30.31
N GLU A 350 -14.61 15.47 29.20
CA GLU A 350 -15.73 16.34 28.77
C GLU A 350 -16.38 15.78 27.51
N LYS A 351 -17.72 15.84 27.45
CA LYS A 351 -18.48 15.41 26.28
C LYS A 351 -18.43 16.47 25.17
N VAL A 352 -18.18 16.03 23.95
CA VAL A 352 -18.23 16.86 22.74
C VAL A 352 -19.36 16.35 21.85
N SER A 353 -20.11 17.26 21.24
CA SER A 353 -21.22 16.94 20.33
C SER A 353 -21.01 17.61 18.97
N VAL A 354 -21.20 16.86 17.89
CA VAL A 354 -20.93 17.32 16.52
C VAL A 354 -22.15 17.07 15.64
N LEU A 355 -22.56 18.10 14.91
CA LEU A 355 -23.59 18.03 13.87
C LEU A 355 -22.94 18.22 12.50
N PHE A 356 -23.06 17.21 11.65
CA PHE A 356 -22.66 17.29 10.25
C PHE A 356 -23.79 17.94 9.43
N ALA A 357 -23.45 18.92 8.60
CA ALA A 357 -24.38 19.67 7.77
C ALA A 357 -23.82 19.91 6.37
N GLY A 358 -24.71 20.08 5.39
CA GLY A 358 -24.35 20.25 3.97
C GLY A 358 -24.57 18.96 3.17
N GLY A 359 -25.52 19.00 2.23
CA GLY A 359 -25.76 17.90 1.27
C GLY A 359 -26.39 16.61 1.83
N ILE A 360 -26.75 16.55 3.12
CA ILE A 360 -27.40 15.38 3.74
C ILE A 360 -28.91 15.45 3.51
N HIS A 361 -29.50 14.40 2.95
CA HIS A 361 -30.93 14.40 2.62
C HIS A 361 -31.64 13.05 2.65
N ASP A 362 -30.93 11.94 2.68
CA ASP A 362 -31.49 10.59 2.49
C ASP A 362 -30.63 9.52 3.19
N ALA A 363 -30.99 8.25 3.00
CA ALA A 363 -30.27 7.11 3.57
C ALA A 363 -28.81 6.99 3.10
N ARG A 364 -28.52 7.37 1.84
CA ARG A 364 -27.18 7.23 1.26
C ARG A 364 -26.24 8.28 1.83
N SER A 365 -26.63 9.55 1.75
CA SER A 365 -25.86 10.67 2.32
C SER A 365 -25.66 10.51 3.84
N ALA A 366 -26.66 10.04 4.57
CA ALA A 366 -26.54 9.77 6.00
C ALA A 366 -25.57 8.60 6.30
N ALA A 367 -25.59 7.53 5.51
CA ALA A 367 -24.65 6.41 5.67
C ALA A 367 -23.18 6.86 5.45
N MET A 368 -22.94 7.78 4.52
CA MET A 368 -21.60 8.38 4.34
C MET A 368 -21.13 9.08 5.62
N VAL A 369 -22.01 9.88 6.25
CA VAL A 369 -21.70 10.56 7.53
C VAL A 369 -21.49 9.54 8.66
N SER A 370 -22.32 8.49 8.74
CA SER A 370 -22.15 7.43 9.74
C SER A 370 -20.77 6.77 9.63
N ALA A 371 -20.34 6.39 8.42
CA ALA A 371 -19.03 5.78 8.23
C ALA A 371 -17.89 6.77 8.52
N LEU A 372 -17.97 8.01 8.03
CA LEU A 372 -16.96 9.06 8.24
C LEU A 372 -16.74 9.38 9.72
N SER A 373 -17.80 9.31 10.53
CA SER A 373 -17.79 9.74 11.93
C SER A 373 -17.42 8.66 12.94
N VAL A 374 -17.21 7.40 12.51
CA VAL A 374 -16.86 6.28 13.41
C VAL A 374 -15.74 6.62 14.41
N PRO A 375 -14.59 7.20 14.00
CA PRO A 375 -13.53 7.49 14.95
C PRO A 375 -13.93 8.49 16.04
N LEU A 376 -14.83 9.44 15.73
CA LEU A 376 -15.37 10.36 16.73
C LEU A 376 -16.24 9.61 17.75
N VAL A 377 -17.10 8.71 17.28
CA VAL A 377 -18.00 7.93 18.15
C VAL A 377 -17.20 7.00 19.06
N GLU A 378 -16.15 6.36 18.54
CA GLU A 378 -15.22 5.55 19.35
C GLU A 378 -14.50 6.39 20.42
N ALA A 379 -14.19 7.64 20.11
CA ALA A 379 -13.64 8.60 21.06
C ALA A 379 -14.68 9.19 22.03
N GLY A 380 -15.94 8.74 21.98
CA GLY A 380 -17.02 9.16 22.87
C GLY A 380 -17.71 10.47 22.48
N VAL A 381 -17.52 10.94 21.25
CA VAL A 381 -18.19 12.14 20.71
C VAL A 381 -19.60 11.79 20.28
N GLU A 382 -20.56 12.61 20.69
CA GLU A 382 -21.95 12.49 20.25
C GLU A 382 -22.06 13.03 18.81
N VAL A 383 -22.61 12.23 17.89
CA VAL A 383 -22.70 12.59 16.46
C VAL A 383 -24.15 12.62 16.00
N GLY A 384 -24.50 13.66 15.24
CA GLY A 384 -25.80 13.80 14.60
C GLY A 384 -25.70 14.57 13.28
N VAL A 385 -26.85 14.83 12.67
CA VAL A 385 -26.95 15.56 11.40
C VAL A 385 -27.86 16.77 11.54
N LEU A 386 -27.54 17.83 10.81
CA LEU A 386 -28.39 19.01 10.68
C LEU A 386 -28.83 19.15 9.23
N MET A 387 -30.13 19.23 9.01
CA MET A 387 -30.73 19.31 7.68
C MET A 387 -31.74 20.47 7.61
N GLY A 388 -31.66 21.26 6.54
CA GLY A 388 -32.65 22.30 6.23
C GLY A 388 -33.37 21.99 4.92
N THR A 389 -32.62 21.89 3.82
CA THR A 389 -33.17 21.75 2.47
C THR A 389 -34.06 20.53 2.27
N SER A 390 -33.75 19.39 2.90
CA SER A 390 -34.56 18.17 2.79
C SER A 390 -35.98 18.35 3.33
N TYR A 391 -36.18 19.19 4.35
CA TYR A 391 -37.51 19.48 4.89
C TYR A 391 -38.41 20.25 3.91
N LEU A 392 -37.86 20.95 2.92
CA LEU A 392 -38.64 21.67 1.91
C LEU A 392 -39.47 20.72 1.02
N PHE A 393 -39.06 19.44 0.98
CA PHE A 393 -39.75 18.36 0.25
C PHE A 393 -40.77 17.63 1.13
N THR A 394 -41.08 18.12 2.33
CA THR A 394 -42.03 17.46 3.23
C THR A 394 -43.45 17.99 3.07
N GLU A 395 -44.46 17.11 3.19
CA GLU A 395 -45.88 17.51 3.17
C GLU A 395 -46.18 18.55 4.26
N GLU A 396 -45.61 18.33 5.44
CA GLU A 396 -45.79 19.15 6.63
C GLU A 396 -45.22 20.57 6.46
N ALA A 397 -44.21 20.77 5.59
CA ALA A 397 -43.68 22.09 5.31
C ALA A 397 -44.73 23.01 4.67
N VAL A 398 -45.59 22.46 3.80
CA VAL A 398 -46.70 23.21 3.21
C VAL A 398 -47.90 23.23 4.17
N ALA A 399 -48.24 22.09 4.79
CA ALA A 399 -49.42 21.97 5.63
C ALA A 399 -49.39 22.87 6.88
N THR A 400 -48.20 23.11 7.44
CA THR A 400 -48.01 24.01 8.60
C THR A 400 -47.80 25.48 8.18
N GLY A 401 -47.75 25.75 6.88
CA GLY A 401 -47.48 27.08 6.32
C GLY A 401 -46.03 27.54 6.46
N ALA A 402 -45.08 26.63 6.75
CA ALA A 402 -43.65 26.94 6.78
C ALA A 402 -43.09 27.32 5.41
N VAL A 403 -43.67 26.80 4.32
CA VAL A 403 -43.50 27.32 2.97
C VAL A 403 -44.83 27.29 2.21
N ALA A 404 -45.00 28.20 1.27
CA ALA A 404 -46.13 28.17 0.33
C ALA A 404 -45.98 27.02 -0.68
N GLN A 405 -47.10 26.56 -1.25
CA GLN A 405 -47.11 25.49 -2.25
C GLN A 405 -46.20 25.80 -3.45
N GLY A 406 -46.17 27.06 -3.92
CA GLY A 406 -45.29 27.49 -5.01
C GLY A 406 -43.78 27.31 -4.70
N PHE A 407 -43.39 27.40 -3.43
CA PHE A 407 -42.01 27.16 -3.02
C PHE A 407 -41.64 25.69 -3.09
N GLN A 408 -42.51 24.79 -2.62
CA GLN A 408 -42.26 23.36 -2.75
C GLN A 408 -42.21 22.94 -4.22
N GLN A 409 -43.06 23.52 -5.07
CA GLN A 409 -43.01 23.29 -6.52
C GLN A 409 -41.67 23.74 -7.12
N ALA A 410 -41.20 24.96 -6.79
CA ALA A 410 -39.89 25.43 -7.23
C ALA A 410 -38.72 24.55 -6.73
N ALA A 411 -38.84 23.95 -5.55
CA ALA A 411 -37.88 22.97 -5.04
C ALA A 411 -37.91 21.65 -5.84
N LEU A 412 -39.09 21.16 -6.23
CA LEU A 412 -39.23 19.94 -7.05
C LEU A 412 -38.72 20.13 -8.49
N ASP A 413 -38.90 21.33 -9.05
CA ASP A 413 -38.45 21.68 -10.40
C ASP A 413 -36.97 22.10 -10.44
N CYS A 414 -36.30 22.15 -9.28
CA CYS A 414 -34.91 22.56 -9.16
C CYS A 414 -33.97 21.50 -9.75
N SER A 415 -33.32 21.82 -10.87
CA SER A 415 -32.25 20.99 -11.45
C SER A 415 -30.84 21.42 -11.04
N GLY A 416 -30.72 22.51 -10.28
CA GLY A 416 -29.45 23.11 -9.88
C GLY A 416 -29.64 24.38 -9.05
N THR A 417 -28.58 24.78 -8.35
CA THR A 417 -28.57 25.99 -7.52
C THR A 417 -27.45 26.93 -7.95
N VAL A 418 -27.63 28.21 -7.63
CA VAL A 418 -26.66 29.28 -7.87
C VAL A 418 -26.36 30.01 -6.57
N THR A 419 -25.19 30.66 -6.52
CA THR A 419 -24.78 31.45 -5.35
C THR A 419 -24.88 32.94 -5.68
N LEU A 420 -25.74 33.66 -4.95
CA LEU A 420 -25.89 35.11 -5.03
C LEU A 420 -24.92 35.77 -4.06
N GLU A 421 -23.89 36.42 -4.60
CA GLU A 421 -22.84 37.08 -3.82
C GLU A 421 -22.96 38.60 -3.93
N SER A 422 -23.35 39.25 -2.82
CA SER A 422 -23.44 40.72 -2.73
C SER A 422 -22.11 41.38 -2.35
N ALA A 423 -21.28 40.68 -1.58
CA ALA A 423 -19.90 41.06 -1.27
C ALA A 423 -19.03 39.82 -1.00
N VAL A 424 -17.71 39.99 -0.99
CA VAL A 424 -16.78 38.89 -0.68
C VAL A 424 -17.15 38.25 0.66
N GLY A 425 -17.35 36.94 0.64
CA GLY A 425 -17.78 36.17 1.82
C GLY A 425 -19.25 36.34 2.21
N HIS A 426 -20.05 37.10 1.46
CA HIS A 426 -21.49 37.25 1.63
C HIS A 426 -22.21 36.59 0.46
N ALA A 427 -22.27 35.26 0.50
CA ALA A 427 -22.77 34.44 -0.58
C ALA A 427 -23.95 33.59 -0.09
N ASN A 428 -25.13 33.73 -0.72
CA ASN A 428 -26.33 32.97 -0.40
C ASN A 428 -26.70 32.02 -1.54
N ARG A 429 -26.95 30.74 -1.24
CA ARG A 429 -27.37 29.76 -2.24
C ARG A 429 -28.89 29.70 -2.39
N CYS A 430 -29.36 29.72 -3.65
CA CYS A 430 -30.76 29.56 -4.00
C CYS A 430 -30.95 28.77 -5.30
N ALA A 431 -32.18 28.38 -5.61
CA ALA A 431 -32.53 27.80 -6.92
C ALA A 431 -32.29 28.80 -8.05
N ASP A 432 -31.92 28.29 -9.23
CA ASP A 432 -31.83 29.08 -10.47
C ASP A 432 -33.23 29.45 -10.97
N THR A 433 -33.61 30.70 -10.73
CA THR A 433 -34.93 31.31 -10.97
C THR A 433 -34.77 32.61 -11.76
N PRO A 434 -35.86 33.18 -12.34
CA PRO A 434 -35.78 34.48 -13.01
C PRO A 434 -35.14 35.56 -12.15
N PHE A 435 -35.49 35.65 -10.86
CA PHE A 435 -34.88 36.58 -9.91
C PHE A 435 -33.36 36.39 -9.77
N SER A 436 -32.87 35.15 -9.62
CA SER A 436 -31.42 34.93 -9.48
C SER A 436 -30.65 35.36 -10.74
N ARG A 437 -31.25 35.19 -11.93
CA ARG A 437 -30.65 35.67 -13.18
C ARG A 437 -30.67 37.20 -13.24
N GLN A 438 -31.77 37.83 -12.84
CA GLN A 438 -31.86 39.29 -12.72
C GLN A 438 -30.82 39.86 -11.74
N PHE A 439 -30.58 39.20 -10.61
CA PHE A 439 -29.56 39.60 -9.64
C PHE A 439 -28.16 39.58 -10.27
N VAL A 440 -27.83 38.51 -11.00
CA VAL A 440 -26.56 38.38 -11.71
C VAL A 440 -26.41 39.45 -12.80
N GLU A 441 -27.49 39.74 -13.54
CA GLU A 441 -27.52 40.80 -14.55
C GLU A 441 -27.33 42.20 -13.96
N GLU A 442 -27.96 42.50 -12.82
CA GLU A 442 -27.76 43.79 -12.12
C GLU A 442 -26.33 43.91 -11.59
N LYS A 443 -25.79 42.84 -10.99
CA LYS A 443 -24.38 42.82 -10.55
C LYS A 443 -23.45 43.14 -11.71
N ARG A 444 -23.67 42.52 -12.87
CA ARG A 444 -22.92 42.81 -14.10
C ARG A 444 -23.04 44.27 -14.53
N ARG A 445 -24.26 44.82 -14.54
CA ARG A 445 -24.50 46.23 -14.89
C ARG A 445 -23.72 47.17 -13.98
N LEU A 446 -23.79 46.99 -12.66
CA LEU A 446 -23.11 47.84 -11.67
C LEU A 446 -21.59 47.75 -11.78
N LEU A 447 -21.04 46.55 -12.00
CA LEU A 447 -19.61 46.37 -12.23
C LEU A 447 -19.16 47.04 -13.54
N LYS A 448 -19.99 46.98 -14.59
CA LYS A 448 -19.72 47.62 -15.89
C LYS A 448 -19.77 49.15 -15.82
N GLU A 449 -20.59 49.69 -14.93
CA GLU A 449 -20.68 51.12 -14.60
C GLU A 449 -19.52 51.63 -13.71
N GLY A 450 -18.65 50.73 -13.23
CA GLY A 450 -17.52 51.09 -12.38
C GLY A 450 -17.92 51.55 -10.98
N CYS A 451 -19.09 51.12 -10.49
CA CYS A 451 -19.54 51.43 -9.13
C CYS A 451 -18.56 50.90 -8.07
N SER A 452 -18.45 51.59 -6.93
CA SER A 452 -17.59 51.13 -5.83
C SER A 452 -18.12 49.82 -5.23
N PRO A 453 -17.26 48.96 -4.65
CA PRO A 453 -17.69 47.71 -4.03
C PRO A 453 -18.78 47.87 -2.96
N GLU A 454 -18.75 48.97 -2.19
CA GLU A 454 -19.76 49.30 -1.19
C GLU A 454 -21.11 49.59 -1.84
N MET A 455 -21.12 50.38 -2.92
CA MET A 455 -22.35 50.70 -3.65
C MET A 455 -22.93 49.47 -4.35
N VAL A 456 -22.07 48.61 -4.92
CA VAL A 456 -22.49 47.32 -5.50
C VAL A 456 -23.16 46.47 -4.42
N ARG A 457 -22.50 46.30 -3.26
CA ARG A 457 -23.05 45.55 -2.13
C ARG A 457 -24.40 46.10 -1.69
N ASP A 458 -24.48 47.39 -1.39
CA ASP A 458 -25.69 48.00 -0.85
C ASP A 458 -26.86 47.86 -1.84
N ARG A 459 -26.61 48.04 -3.14
CA ARG A 459 -27.63 47.87 -4.18
C ARG A 459 -28.09 46.42 -4.36
N LEU A 460 -27.16 45.46 -4.29
CA LEU A 460 -27.49 44.05 -4.36
C LEU A 460 -28.23 43.58 -3.10
N ASP A 461 -27.85 44.06 -1.92
CA ASP A 461 -28.56 43.78 -0.66
C ASP A 461 -29.98 44.36 -0.68
N ASP A 462 -30.17 45.56 -1.24
CA ASP A 462 -31.50 46.15 -1.50
C ASP A 462 -32.35 45.26 -2.41
N LEU A 463 -31.76 44.65 -3.45
CA LEU A 463 -32.47 43.73 -4.34
C LEU A 463 -32.94 42.46 -3.63
N LEU A 464 -32.20 41.99 -2.62
CA LEU A 464 -32.53 40.81 -1.83
C LEU A 464 -33.63 41.09 -0.80
N MET A 465 -33.87 42.35 -0.44
CA MET A 465 -34.84 42.71 0.58
C MET A 465 -36.25 42.23 0.23
N GLY A 466 -36.85 41.45 1.13
CA GLY A 466 -38.22 40.94 0.99
C GLY A 466 -38.39 39.76 0.02
N ARG A 467 -37.40 39.45 -0.82
CA ARG A 467 -37.45 38.37 -1.83
C ARG A 467 -37.64 36.99 -1.24
N LEU A 468 -37.00 36.74 -0.11
CA LEU A 468 -37.19 35.50 0.63
C LEU A 468 -38.62 35.37 1.16
N ARG A 469 -39.25 36.47 1.58
CA ARG A 469 -40.64 36.46 2.06
C ARG A 469 -41.61 36.19 0.91
N GLN A 470 -41.35 36.80 -0.25
CA GLN A 470 -42.12 36.54 -1.46
C GLN A 470 -42.07 35.05 -1.80
N ALA A 471 -40.86 34.45 -1.87
CA ALA A 471 -40.71 33.03 -2.13
C ALA A 471 -41.41 32.15 -1.08
N THR A 472 -41.11 32.34 0.22
CA THR A 472 -41.55 31.43 1.29
C THR A 472 -43.03 31.56 1.65
N ARG A 473 -43.60 32.76 1.59
CA ARG A 473 -44.95 33.07 2.09
C ARG A 473 -45.93 33.50 1.01
N GLY A 474 -45.48 33.78 -0.21
CA GLY A 474 -46.35 34.30 -1.27
C GLY A 474 -46.92 35.69 -0.94
N VAL A 475 -46.18 36.52 -0.20
CA VAL A 475 -46.60 37.88 0.18
C VAL A 475 -45.48 38.91 0.04
N LYS A 476 -45.83 40.15 -0.27
CA LYS A 476 -44.94 41.32 -0.28
C LYS A 476 -45.46 42.43 0.63
N ARG A 477 -44.62 43.44 0.91
CA ARG A 477 -45.09 44.68 1.54
C ARG A 477 -45.49 45.66 0.44
N ASP A 478 -46.66 46.27 0.58
CA ASP A 478 -47.07 47.39 -0.28
C ASP A 478 -46.41 48.71 0.16
N GLU A 479 -46.72 49.80 -0.54
CA GLU A 479 -46.19 51.15 -0.26
C GLU A 479 -46.54 51.68 1.14
N THR A 480 -47.59 51.13 1.76
CA THR A 480 -48.03 51.48 3.13
C THR A 480 -47.35 50.61 4.20
N GLY A 481 -46.57 49.61 3.77
CA GLY A 481 -45.89 48.67 4.64
C GLY A 481 -46.73 47.47 5.07
N GLN A 482 -47.98 47.33 4.58
CA GLN A 482 -48.87 46.21 4.85
C GLN A 482 -48.53 44.98 3.99
N LEU A 483 -48.79 43.78 4.50
CA LEU A 483 -48.57 42.54 3.77
C LEU A 483 -49.73 42.24 2.84
N VAL A 484 -49.43 42.04 1.56
CA VAL A 484 -50.39 41.67 0.51
C VAL A 484 -49.95 40.39 -0.19
N GLU A 485 -50.91 39.54 -0.57
CA GLU A 485 -50.66 38.32 -1.36
C GLU A 485 -50.20 38.67 -2.79
N ILE A 486 -49.35 37.82 -3.35
CA ILE A 486 -48.88 37.91 -4.74
C ILE A 486 -49.35 36.69 -5.54
N SER A 487 -49.42 36.83 -6.87
CA SER A 487 -49.78 35.71 -7.74
C SER A 487 -48.68 34.64 -7.75
N ALA A 488 -49.02 33.41 -8.10
CA ALA A 488 -48.03 32.32 -8.23
C ALA A 488 -46.94 32.65 -9.27
N GLU A 489 -47.30 33.35 -10.35
CA GLU A 489 -46.37 33.83 -11.37
C GLU A 489 -45.40 34.88 -10.80
N GLU A 490 -45.92 35.88 -10.08
CA GLU A 490 -45.09 36.88 -9.40
C GLU A 490 -44.19 36.23 -8.34
N GLN A 491 -44.70 35.24 -7.61
CA GLN A 491 -43.93 34.49 -6.63
C GLN A 491 -42.73 33.78 -7.27
N LEU A 492 -42.93 33.10 -8.40
CA LEU A 492 -41.86 32.41 -9.14
C LEU A 492 -40.83 33.40 -9.72
N ASP A 493 -41.32 34.49 -10.30
CA ASP A 493 -40.48 35.47 -10.99
C ASP A 493 -39.62 36.30 -10.02
N GLN A 494 -40.20 36.68 -8.87
CA GLN A 494 -39.61 37.64 -7.94
C GLN A 494 -39.09 36.99 -6.64
N GLY A 495 -39.35 35.70 -6.41
CA GLY A 495 -38.95 35.00 -5.19
C GLY A 495 -37.47 34.58 -5.18
N MET A 496 -36.82 34.72 -4.03
CA MET A 496 -35.52 34.08 -3.76
C MET A 496 -35.71 32.77 -3.00
N TYR A 497 -35.56 31.64 -3.70
CA TYR A 497 -35.79 30.30 -3.15
C TYR A 497 -34.51 29.71 -2.56
N MET A 498 -34.20 30.04 -1.30
CA MET A 498 -32.98 29.54 -0.64
C MET A 498 -33.06 28.04 -0.37
N MET A 499 -32.10 27.29 -0.95
CA MET A 499 -31.97 25.84 -0.80
C MET A 499 -30.54 25.40 -1.16
N GLY A 500 -30.11 24.27 -0.59
CA GLY A 500 -28.80 23.67 -0.83
C GLY A 500 -28.74 22.89 -2.14
N GLU A 501 -27.53 22.47 -2.54
CA GLU A 501 -27.30 21.76 -3.82
C GLU A 501 -28.07 20.44 -3.91
N VAL A 502 -28.41 19.86 -2.75
CA VAL A 502 -29.14 18.61 -2.64
C VAL A 502 -30.58 18.68 -3.17
N ALA A 503 -31.12 19.89 -3.36
CA ALA A 503 -32.42 20.07 -4.00
C ALA A 503 -32.46 19.41 -5.40
N ALA A 504 -31.35 19.47 -6.14
CA ALA A 504 -31.23 18.84 -7.45
C ALA A 504 -31.28 17.30 -7.45
N LEU A 505 -31.18 16.67 -6.27
CA LEU A 505 -31.25 15.22 -6.10
C LEU A 505 -32.62 14.73 -5.62
N ARG A 506 -33.53 15.64 -5.21
CA ARG A 506 -34.88 15.28 -4.73
C ARG A 506 -35.97 15.73 -5.70
N HIS A 507 -36.80 14.79 -6.10
CA HIS A 507 -37.84 14.97 -7.13
C HIS A 507 -39.20 14.46 -6.67
N ARG A 508 -39.37 14.19 -5.36
CA ARG A 508 -40.64 13.72 -4.77
C ARG A 508 -40.88 14.35 -3.41
N VAL A 509 -42.16 14.54 -3.10
CA VAL A 509 -42.64 14.90 -1.76
C VAL A 509 -42.75 13.63 -0.90
N LEU A 510 -42.50 13.78 0.40
CA LEU A 510 -42.60 12.73 1.42
C LEU A 510 -43.07 13.33 2.75
N THR A 511 -43.36 12.50 3.75
CA THR A 511 -43.62 12.99 5.11
C THR A 511 -42.31 13.24 5.87
N MET A 512 -42.33 14.09 6.89
CA MET A 512 -41.20 14.27 7.81
C MET A 512 -40.79 12.94 8.48
N GLN A 513 -41.77 12.11 8.82
CA GLN A 513 -41.51 10.78 9.38
C GLN A 513 -40.71 9.90 8.41
N GLN A 514 -41.08 9.87 7.13
CA GLN A 514 -40.34 9.14 6.10
C GLN A 514 -38.93 9.72 5.91
N LEU A 515 -38.77 11.04 5.96
CA LEU A 515 -37.46 11.68 5.84
C LEU A 515 -36.53 11.26 6.99
N HIS A 516 -37.03 11.27 8.22
CA HIS A 516 -36.24 10.86 9.38
C HIS A 516 -35.92 9.36 9.37
N GLN A 517 -36.86 8.55 8.89
CA GLN A 517 -36.65 7.12 8.68
C GLN A 517 -35.57 6.85 7.63
N GLU A 518 -35.58 7.56 6.49
CA GLU A 518 -34.53 7.48 5.46
C GLU A 518 -33.15 7.78 6.07
N VAL A 519 -33.04 8.89 6.80
CA VAL A 519 -31.75 9.39 7.32
C VAL A 519 -31.21 8.56 8.49
N SER A 520 -32.09 7.99 9.32
CA SER A 520 -31.68 7.26 10.54
C SER A 520 -31.76 5.74 10.40
N GLU A 521 -32.94 5.19 10.10
CA GLU A 521 -33.15 3.74 10.12
C GLU A 521 -32.70 3.06 8.83
N ASP A 522 -32.99 3.66 7.67
CA ASP A 522 -32.60 3.12 6.37
C ASP A 522 -31.08 3.19 6.17
N SER A 523 -30.43 4.27 6.63
CA SER A 523 -28.98 4.39 6.61
C SER A 523 -28.31 3.31 7.45
N ALA A 524 -28.81 3.03 8.66
CA ALA A 524 -28.35 1.95 9.53
C ALA A 524 -28.54 0.56 8.86
N ARG A 525 -29.69 0.33 8.21
CA ARG A 525 -29.97 -0.92 7.48
C ARG A 525 -28.95 -1.23 6.38
N ARG A 526 -28.32 -0.21 5.77
CA ARG A 526 -27.28 -0.43 4.74
C ARG A 526 -26.08 -1.18 5.29
N PHE A 527 -25.70 -0.95 6.55
CA PHE A 527 -24.59 -1.65 7.19
C PHE A 527 -24.98 -3.04 7.68
N MET A 528 -26.20 -3.20 8.19
CA MET A 528 -26.73 -4.49 8.66
C MET A 528 -26.96 -5.49 7.52
N ALA A 529 -27.52 -5.03 6.38
CA ALA A 529 -27.76 -5.86 5.20
C ALA A 529 -26.46 -6.32 4.51
N ALA A 530 -25.37 -5.57 4.70
CA ALA A 530 -24.04 -5.93 4.23
C ALA A 530 -23.29 -6.86 5.21
N GLY A 531 -23.92 -7.37 6.28
CA GLY A 531 -23.27 -8.31 7.22
C GLY A 531 -22.01 -7.75 7.92
N GLY A 532 -21.88 -6.42 8.02
CA GLY A 532 -20.66 -5.77 8.52
C GLY A 532 -19.42 -5.94 7.63
N THR A 533 -19.50 -6.72 6.56
CA THR A 533 -18.42 -6.97 5.61
C THR A 533 -18.97 -6.68 4.22
N LEU A 534 -18.59 -5.54 3.65
CA LEU A 534 -18.64 -5.41 2.19
C LEU A 534 -17.93 -6.64 1.65
N LYS A 535 -18.66 -7.54 0.95
CA LYS A 535 -18.13 -8.78 0.37
C LYS A 535 -16.70 -8.52 -0.10
N GLU A 536 -15.72 -8.96 0.68
CA GLU A 536 -14.42 -9.25 0.12
C GLU A 536 -14.72 -10.40 -0.82
N ASP A 537 -14.50 -10.17 -2.11
CA ASP A 537 -14.69 -11.19 -3.13
C ASP A 537 -13.84 -12.39 -2.67
N GLU A 538 -14.48 -13.48 -2.23
CA GLU A 538 -13.81 -14.71 -1.77
C GLU A 538 -12.83 -15.28 -2.83
N ASP A 539 -12.93 -14.80 -4.07
CA ASP A 539 -11.99 -15.06 -5.16
C ASP A 539 -10.58 -14.47 -4.92
N ASP A 540 -10.38 -13.50 -4.02
CA ASP A 540 -9.05 -12.95 -3.68
C ASP A 540 -8.21 -13.89 -2.78
N ILE A 541 -8.80 -14.95 -2.21
CA ILE A 541 -8.08 -15.94 -1.38
C ILE A 541 -7.21 -16.88 -2.24
N LEU A 542 -7.42 -16.90 -3.57
CA LEU A 542 -6.53 -17.53 -4.53
C LEU A 542 -5.59 -16.51 -5.20
N ARG A 543 -5.12 -15.49 -4.46
CA ARG A 543 -3.95 -14.73 -4.92
C ARG A 543 -2.80 -15.70 -5.15
N ALA A 544 -2.17 -15.59 -6.32
CA ALA A 544 -0.88 -16.21 -6.58
C ALA A 544 0.05 -15.88 -5.40
N CYS A 545 0.88 -16.83 -4.99
CA CYS A 545 1.81 -16.62 -3.89
C CYS A 545 2.90 -15.66 -4.38
N GLU A 546 2.65 -14.35 -4.40
CA GLU A 546 3.59 -13.32 -4.85
C GLU A 546 4.48 -12.89 -3.69
N VAL A 547 5.54 -13.67 -3.45
CA VAL A 547 6.48 -13.45 -2.35
C VAL A 547 7.85 -13.09 -2.92
N ALA A 548 8.33 -11.90 -2.58
CA ALA A 548 9.65 -11.41 -2.98
C ALA A 548 10.75 -11.96 -2.07
N ILE A 549 11.86 -12.40 -2.67
CA ILE A 549 13.13 -12.64 -1.99
C ILE A 549 13.89 -11.32 -1.95
N VAL A 550 13.95 -10.67 -0.78
CA VAL A 550 14.52 -9.32 -0.64
C VAL A 550 15.94 -9.27 -0.06
N GLY A 551 16.36 -10.35 0.59
CA GLY A 551 17.72 -10.52 1.10
C GLY A 551 18.15 -11.97 1.04
N LEU A 552 19.45 -12.18 0.81
CA LEU A 552 20.04 -13.50 0.64
C LEU A 552 21.40 -13.58 1.34
N SER A 553 21.62 -14.63 2.13
CA SER A 553 22.94 -14.99 2.64
C SER A 553 23.12 -16.50 2.61
N LEU A 554 24.36 -16.95 2.41
CA LEU A 554 24.70 -18.37 2.43
C LEU A 554 26.18 -18.57 2.72
N SER A 555 26.50 -19.77 3.20
CA SER A 555 27.86 -20.28 3.33
C SER A 555 27.85 -21.79 3.01
N VAL A 556 28.68 -22.17 2.04
CA VAL A 556 28.74 -23.50 1.42
C VAL A 556 30.20 -23.82 1.06
N PRO A 557 30.55 -25.06 0.65
CA PRO A 557 31.91 -25.39 0.27
C PRO A 557 32.46 -24.46 -0.81
N GLY A 558 33.63 -23.88 -0.55
CA GLY A 558 34.28 -22.93 -1.45
C GLY A 558 33.70 -21.52 -1.49
N ALA A 559 32.59 -21.21 -0.80
CA ALA A 559 31.98 -19.88 -0.76
C ALA A 559 31.35 -19.53 0.59
N ASP A 560 31.79 -18.43 1.19
CA ASP A 560 31.35 -17.91 2.49
C ASP A 560 30.30 -16.77 2.38
N HIS A 561 29.95 -16.38 1.15
CA HIS A 561 28.93 -15.40 0.81
C HIS A 561 28.40 -15.60 -0.62
N LYS A 562 27.28 -14.95 -0.95
CA LYS A 562 26.53 -15.14 -2.20
C LYS A 562 27.30 -14.78 -3.47
N ASP A 563 28.15 -13.75 -3.44
CA ASP A 563 28.85 -13.25 -4.63
C ASP A 563 29.97 -14.23 -5.05
N LYS A 564 30.75 -14.71 -4.08
CA LYS A 564 31.71 -15.81 -4.31
C LYS A 564 31.03 -17.13 -4.70
N PHE A 565 29.84 -17.40 -4.15
CA PHE A 565 29.04 -18.54 -4.58
C PHE A 565 28.64 -18.41 -6.05
N TRP A 566 28.11 -17.26 -6.47
CA TRP A 566 27.76 -16.97 -7.86
C TRP A 566 28.96 -17.08 -8.81
N ASN A 567 30.12 -16.55 -8.41
CA ASN A 567 31.37 -16.67 -9.18
C ASN A 567 31.76 -18.15 -9.37
N ASN A 568 31.78 -18.93 -8.28
CA ASN A 568 32.08 -20.36 -8.34
C ASN A 568 31.06 -21.13 -9.21
N LEU A 569 29.77 -20.80 -9.13
CA LEU A 569 28.72 -21.39 -9.96
C LEU A 569 28.98 -21.09 -11.45
N SER A 570 29.23 -19.84 -11.79
CA SER A 570 29.45 -19.38 -13.17
C SER A 570 30.69 -20.03 -13.80
N ARG A 571 31.70 -20.34 -12.98
CA ARG A 571 32.92 -21.06 -13.38
C ARG A 571 32.81 -22.59 -13.32
N GLY A 572 31.67 -23.14 -12.89
CA GLY A 572 31.50 -24.59 -12.74
C GLY A 572 32.47 -25.22 -11.74
N ARG A 573 32.88 -24.49 -10.69
CA ARG A 573 33.90 -24.95 -9.73
C ARG A 573 33.35 -26.06 -8.83
N ILE A 574 33.99 -27.23 -8.84
CA ILE A 574 33.69 -28.35 -7.95
C ILE A 574 34.46 -28.17 -6.62
N ALA A 575 33.75 -28.26 -5.50
CA ALA A 575 34.24 -28.03 -4.13
C ALA A 575 34.02 -29.28 -3.24
N LEU A 576 34.40 -30.45 -3.76
CA LEU A 576 34.33 -31.74 -3.08
C LEU A 576 35.73 -32.25 -2.73
N SER A 577 35.90 -32.84 -1.56
CA SER A 577 37.17 -33.40 -1.09
C SER A 577 36.97 -34.56 -0.13
N GLU A 578 38.04 -35.26 0.24
CA GLU A 578 38.00 -36.19 1.37
C GLU A 578 37.67 -35.45 2.68
N ILE A 579 37.18 -36.19 3.68
CA ILE A 579 36.96 -35.71 5.04
C ILE A 579 38.26 -35.07 5.58
N PRO A 580 38.25 -33.78 5.93
CA PRO A 580 39.40 -33.10 6.49
C PRO A 580 39.78 -33.67 7.87
N THR A 581 41.08 -33.77 8.15
CA THR A 581 41.59 -34.34 9.41
C THR A 581 41.22 -33.51 10.65
N ASN A 582 40.89 -32.23 10.49
CA ASN A 582 40.38 -31.38 11.56
C ASN A 582 38.89 -31.64 11.89
N ARG A 583 38.18 -32.44 11.09
CA ARG A 583 36.82 -32.90 11.39
C ARG A 583 36.87 -34.21 12.18
N TRP A 584 37.41 -35.27 11.56
CA TRP A 584 37.78 -36.53 12.20
C TRP A 584 38.72 -37.34 11.30
N GLU A 585 39.39 -38.33 11.88
CA GLU A 585 40.22 -39.27 11.12
C GLU A 585 39.33 -40.28 10.39
N SER A 586 39.20 -40.12 9.07
CA SER A 586 38.30 -40.94 8.24
C SER A 586 38.68 -42.43 8.23
N GLY A 587 39.97 -42.75 8.36
CA GLY A 587 40.48 -44.12 8.41
C GLY A 587 39.92 -44.97 9.55
N LEU A 588 39.43 -44.34 10.63
CA LEU A 588 38.80 -45.05 11.76
C LEU A 588 37.45 -45.65 11.40
N TYR A 589 36.77 -45.13 10.38
CA TYR A 589 35.40 -45.49 10.01
C TYR A 589 35.25 -45.85 8.53
N TYR A 590 36.36 -46.10 7.82
CA TYR A 590 36.36 -46.38 6.39
C TYR A 590 36.71 -47.84 6.08
N ASP A 591 35.91 -48.49 5.24
CA ASP A 591 36.18 -49.81 4.68
C ASP A 591 35.61 -49.89 3.25
N ASP A 592 36.39 -50.36 2.27
CA ASP A 592 35.96 -50.42 0.87
C ASP A 592 34.85 -51.46 0.63
N ASN A 593 34.71 -52.42 1.54
CA ASN A 593 33.62 -53.37 1.56
C ASN A 593 32.32 -52.72 2.06
N LYS A 594 31.36 -52.52 1.14
CA LYS A 594 30.02 -51.97 1.44
C LYS A 594 29.24 -52.73 2.52
N LEU A 595 29.61 -53.99 2.79
CA LEU A 595 28.96 -54.84 3.80
C LEU A 595 29.70 -54.88 5.14
N ALA A 596 30.87 -54.24 5.26
CA ALA A 596 31.65 -54.21 6.51
C ALA A 596 30.80 -53.65 7.66
N PRO A 597 30.66 -54.35 8.80
CA PRO A 597 29.84 -53.88 9.92
C PRO A 597 30.32 -52.52 10.43
N ASP A 598 29.40 -51.60 10.73
CA ASP A 598 29.70 -50.31 11.37
C ASP A 598 30.72 -49.38 10.65
N MET A 599 31.13 -49.72 9.43
CA MET A 599 32.02 -48.91 8.59
C MET A 599 31.26 -48.19 7.47
N SER A 600 31.82 -47.07 7.01
CA SER A 600 31.44 -46.33 5.82
C SER A 600 32.31 -46.72 4.64
N TYR A 601 31.72 -46.90 3.46
CA TYR A 601 32.48 -47.14 2.23
C TYR A 601 32.83 -45.85 1.46
N SER A 602 32.41 -44.70 1.99
CA SER A 602 32.73 -43.39 1.44
C SER A 602 33.42 -42.52 2.49
N ARG A 603 34.33 -41.68 2.02
CA ARG A 603 35.10 -40.71 2.80
C ARG A 603 35.10 -39.31 2.17
N TRP A 604 34.18 -39.07 1.26
CA TRP A 604 34.10 -37.86 0.44
C TRP A 604 32.95 -36.96 0.90
N GLY A 605 33.16 -35.65 0.83
CA GLY A 605 32.14 -34.67 1.15
C GLY A 605 32.47 -33.26 0.65
N GLY A 606 31.49 -32.36 0.78
CA GLY A 606 31.69 -30.92 0.61
C GLY A 606 31.82 -30.22 1.96
N TRP A 607 32.93 -29.53 2.20
CA TRP A 607 33.27 -28.97 3.51
C TRP A 607 33.33 -27.45 3.48
N MET A 608 32.70 -26.82 4.48
CA MET A 608 32.78 -25.38 4.64
C MET A 608 34.13 -24.99 5.22
N ASN A 609 34.58 -23.78 4.87
CA ASN A 609 35.74 -23.16 5.50
C ASN A 609 35.44 -22.79 6.96
N ASP A 610 36.49 -22.54 7.74
CA ASP A 610 36.35 -22.03 9.10
C ASP A 610 35.54 -20.73 9.13
N PHE A 611 34.63 -20.65 10.09
CA PHE A 611 33.68 -19.56 10.22
C PHE A 611 34.03 -18.69 11.42
N VAL A 612 34.30 -17.40 11.17
CA VAL A 612 34.55 -16.44 12.24
C VAL A 612 33.22 -15.97 12.81
N PHE A 613 33.01 -16.20 14.11
CA PHE A 613 31.83 -15.75 14.84
C PHE A 613 32.23 -14.79 15.96
N ASP A 614 31.62 -13.61 15.99
CA ASP A 614 31.80 -12.63 17.06
C ASP A 614 30.66 -12.77 18.09
N PRO A 615 30.90 -13.40 19.26
CA PRO A 615 29.87 -13.54 20.28
C PRO A 615 29.48 -12.20 20.92
N LEU A 616 30.38 -11.20 20.94
CA LEU A 616 30.12 -9.91 21.58
C LEU A 616 29.08 -9.10 20.79
N LYS A 617 29.13 -9.17 19.46
CA LYS A 617 28.11 -8.58 18.56
C LYS A 617 26.69 -8.97 18.94
N TYR A 618 26.50 -10.18 19.48
CA TYR A 618 25.20 -10.73 19.85
C TYR A 618 24.94 -10.74 21.37
N GLY A 619 25.77 -10.07 22.17
CA GLY A 619 25.65 -10.06 23.63
C GLY A 619 25.85 -11.45 24.26
N MET A 620 26.68 -12.29 23.64
CA MET A 620 27.05 -13.61 24.16
C MET A 620 28.43 -13.53 24.86
N PRO A 621 28.61 -14.11 26.05
CA PRO A 621 29.90 -14.14 26.71
C PRO A 621 30.94 -14.98 25.93
N PRO A 622 32.18 -14.49 25.71
CA PRO A 622 33.20 -15.20 24.92
C PRO A 622 33.63 -16.56 25.46
N ASN A 623 33.39 -16.86 26.75
CA ASN A 623 33.75 -18.14 27.36
C ASN A 623 32.61 -19.19 27.28
N ARG A 624 31.51 -18.89 26.57
CA ARG A 624 30.32 -19.76 26.53
C ARG A 624 29.99 -20.33 25.16
N TRP A 625 30.63 -19.86 24.08
CA TRP A 625 30.27 -20.31 22.73
C TRP A 625 30.62 -21.78 22.45
N ASP A 626 31.64 -22.34 23.11
CA ASP A 626 32.00 -23.77 23.04
C ASP A 626 30.89 -24.72 23.54
N SER A 627 29.92 -24.18 24.31
CA SER A 627 28.74 -24.92 24.77
C SER A 627 27.55 -24.82 23.81
N VAL A 628 27.71 -24.19 22.63
CA VAL A 628 26.61 -23.98 21.68
C VAL A 628 26.90 -24.72 20.38
N ASN A 629 25.91 -25.45 19.86
CA ASN A 629 26.03 -26.16 18.60
C ASN A 629 26.32 -25.15 17.47
N PRO A 630 27.36 -25.37 16.64
CA PRO A 630 27.72 -24.52 15.51
C PRO A 630 26.56 -24.19 14.56
N ASN A 631 25.59 -25.11 14.36
CA ASN A 631 24.37 -24.85 13.58
C ASN A 631 23.60 -23.62 14.10
N GLN A 632 23.53 -23.41 15.42
CA GLN A 632 22.84 -22.26 16.02
C GLN A 632 23.62 -20.96 15.80
N LEU A 633 24.96 -21.01 15.90
CA LEU A 633 25.83 -19.83 15.76
C LEU A 633 25.87 -19.34 14.31
N ILE A 634 26.03 -20.26 13.35
CA ILE A 634 26.02 -19.91 11.92
C ILE A 634 24.64 -19.40 11.50
N SER A 635 23.56 -19.97 12.06
CA SER A 635 22.20 -19.50 11.80
C SER A 635 22.02 -18.05 12.21
N LEU A 636 22.50 -17.66 13.39
CA LEU A 636 22.43 -16.29 13.88
C LEU A 636 23.21 -15.31 12.99
N GLU A 637 24.43 -15.66 12.60
CA GLU A 637 25.24 -14.78 11.78
C GLU A 637 24.70 -14.67 10.34
N LEU A 638 24.28 -15.78 9.71
CA LEU A 638 23.70 -15.73 8.36
C LEU A 638 22.32 -15.05 8.34
N ALA A 639 21.49 -15.26 9.36
CA ALA A 639 20.26 -14.51 9.57
C ALA A 639 20.51 -13.00 9.54
N ASN A 640 21.48 -12.54 10.34
CA ASN A 640 21.87 -11.13 10.36
C ASN A 640 22.37 -10.66 8.99
N ARG A 641 23.23 -11.44 8.31
CA ARG A 641 23.73 -11.08 6.96
C ARG A 641 22.61 -11.00 5.92
N ALA A 642 21.57 -11.82 6.03
CA ALA A 642 20.42 -11.75 5.10
C ALA A 642 19.60 -10.47 5.33
N LEU A 643 19.42 -10.05 6.60
CA LEU A 643 18.78 -8.77 6.92
C LEU A 643 19.62 -7.57 6.44
N VAL A 644 20.95 -7.62 6.64
CA VAL A 644 21.88 -6.61 6.12
C VAL A 644 21.81 -6.54 4.60
N ASP A 645 21.81 -7.68 3.91
CA ASP A 645 21.71 -7.74 2.44
C ASP A 645 20.37 -7.21 1.92
N ALA A 646 19.28 -7.35 2.69
CA ALA A 646 18.00 -6.70 2.44
C ALA A 646 17.98 -5.20 2.78
N GLY A 647 19.09 -4.63 3.27
CA GLY A 647 19.22 -3.21 3.63
C GLY A 647 18.61 -2.83 4.98
N TYR A 648 18.31 -3.81 5.85
CA TYR A 648 17.74 -3.60 7.19
C TYR A 648 18.80 -3.43 8.30
N GLU A 649 20.06 -3.20 7.93
CA GLU A 649 21.06 -2.67 8.85
C GLU A 649 20.77 -1.20 9.19
N ASP A 650 20.49 -0.41 8.15
CA ASP A 650 20.24 1.03 8.26
C ASP A 650 18.74 1.38 8.23
N ARG A 651 17.91 0.56 7.57
CA ARG A 651 16.47 0.82 7.42
C ARG A 651 15.66 0.16 8.54
N PRO A 652 14.71 0.87 9.16
CA PRO A 652 13.82 0.28 10.15
C PRO A 652 12.85 -0.71 9.51
N PHE A 653 12.45 -1.73 10.26
CA PHE A 653 11.39 -2.67 9.90
C PHE A 653 10.65 -3.11 11.17
N ASP A 654 9.42 -3.63 11.00
CA ASP A 654 8.63 -4.10 12.14
C ASP A 654 9.13 -5.46 12.65
N ARG A 655 10.00 -5.38 13.65
CA ARG A 655 10.54 -6.51 14.38
C ARG A 655 9.45 -7.36 15.05
N SER A 656 8.37 -6.75 15.53
CA SER A 656 7.28 -7.46 16.22
C SER A 656 6.48 -8.37 15.28
N ARG A 657 6.49 -8.06 13.99
CA ARG A 657 5.82 -8.81 12.92
C ARG A 657 6.80 -9.54 11.99
N THR A 658 8.01 -9.79 12.46
CA THR A 658 9.03 -10.57 11.73
C THR A 658 9.16 -11.97 12.32
N SER A 659 8.79 -12.98 11.53
CA SER A 659 8.85 -14.40 11.94
C SER A 659 10.17 -15.05 11.51
N THR A 660 10.58 -16.11 12.21
CA THR A 660 11.82 -16.86 11.95
C THR A 660 11.54 -18.35 11.80
N ILE A 661 11.81 -18.92 10.62
CA ILE A 661 11.55 -20.35 10.34
C ILE A 661 12.86 -20.98 9.87
N VAL A 662 13.37 -21.95 10.62
CA VAL A 662 14.68 -22.57 10.31
C VAL A 662 14.54 -24.07 10.08
N ALA A 663 15.02 -24.57 8.95
CA ALA A 663 15.21 -25.98 8.71
C ALA A 663 16.50 -26.48 9.37
N ALA A 664 16.36 -27.27 10.45
CA ALA A 664 17.46 -27.81 11.25
C ALA A 664 17.00 -29.10 11.96
N GLY A 665 17.93 -29.97 12.37
CA GLY A 665 17.54 -31.20 13.06
C GLY A 665 18.64 -32.11 13.60
N ASP A 666 19.92 -31.88 13.30
CA ASP A 666 21.02 -32.67 13.87
C ASP A 666 21.41 -32.17 15.28
N MET A 667 21.86 -33.11 16.14
CA MET A 667 22.43 -32.81 17.47
C MET A 667 23.89 -32.38 17.41
N GLY A 668 24.57 -32.66 16.30
CA GLY A 668 25.98 -32.39 16.07
C GLY A 668 26.91 -33.18 17.00
N MET A 669 28.21 -32.99 16.82
CA MET A 669 29.23 -33.63 17.66
C MET A 669 29.09 -33.24 19.14
N LEU A 670 28.73 -31.98 19.42
CA LEU A 670 28.52 -31.49 20.79
C LEU A 670 27.38 -32.24 21.48
N GLY A 671 26.21 -32.35 20.83
CA GLY A 671 25.06 -33.06 21.38
C GLY A 671 25.31 -34.56 21.52
N ILE A 672 25.96 -35.19 20.55
CA ILE A 672 26.39 -36.60 20.65
C ILE A 672 27.35 -36.81 21.82
N GLY A 673 28.31 -35.90 22.02
CA GLY A 673 29.26 -35.96 23.13
C GLY A 673 28.59 -35.84 24.51
N LEU A 674 27.65 -34.88 24.66
CA LEU A 674 26.88 -34.71 25.89
C LEU A 674 25.95 -35.90 26.15
N MET A 675 25.31 -36.43 25.10
CA MET A 675 24.51 -37.65 25.17
C MET A 675 25.38 -38.82 25.64
N THR A 676 26.53 -39.03 25.00
CA THR A 676 27.48 -40.08 25.35
C THR A 676 27.90 -39.95 26.81
N ARG A 677 28.24 -38.74 27.28
CA ARG A 677 28.60 -38.50 28.68
C ARG A 677 27.48 -38.90 29.65
N SER A 678 26.23 -38.59 29.31
CA SER A 678 25.06 -38.91 30.13
C SER A 678 24.77 -40.41 30.22
N PHE A 679 24.96 -41.16 29.13
CA PHE A 679 24.68 -42.60 29.08
C PHE A 679 25.89 -43.47 29.41
N LEU A 680 27.12 -42.92 29.45
CA LEU A 680 28.34 -43.72 29.59
C LEU A 680 28.30 -44.63 30.82
N LYS A 681 27.83 -44.14 31.96
CA LYS A 681 27.72 -44.93 33.19
C LYS A 681 26.70 -46.08 33.13
N LEU A 682 25.72 -46.01 32.22
CA LEU A 682 24.78 -47.11 31.97
C LEU A 682 25.48 -48.24 31.19
N LEU A 683 26.39 -47.89 30.30
CA LEU A 683 27.12 -48.83 29.45
C LEU A 683 28.34 -49.43 30.17
N ASP A 684 29.06 -48.59 30.90
CA ASP A 684 30.25 -48.95 31.66
C ASP A 684 30.37 -48.10 32.93
N ASP A 685 29.96 -48.66 34.07
CA ASP A 685 30.09 -48.01 35.38
C ASP A 685 31.56 -47.88 35.84
N SER A 686 32.49 -48.57 35.16
CA SER A 686 33.93 -48.47 35.40
C SER A 686 34.63 -47.44 34.50
N ALA A 687 33.87 -46.71 33.67
CA ALA A 687 34.43 -45.73 32.74
C ALA A 687 35.34 -44.74 33.47
N SER A 688 36.61 -44.69 33.04
CA SER A 688 37.64 -43.91 33.71
C SER A 688 37.34 -42.40 33.68
N THR A 689 37.82 -41.67 34.69
CA THR A 689 37.78 -40.20 34.71
C THR A 689 38.37 -39.59 33.44
N ASN A 690 39.44 -40.19 32.91
CA ASN A 690 40.09 -39.78 31.66
C ASN A 690 39.15 -39.88 30.44
N THR A 691 38.28 -40.90 30.37
CA THR A 691 37.28 -41.03 29.31
C THR A 691 36.23 -39.92 29.38
N LEU A 692 35.79 -39.56 30.59
CA LEU A 692 34.82 -38.48 30.81
C LEU A 692 35.41 -37.10 30.50
N GLU A 693 36.69 -36.87 30.82
CA GLU A 693 37.41 -35.61 30.51
C GLU A 693 37.54 -35.34 29.01
N ARG A 694 37.42 -36.36 28.15
CA ARG A 694 37.42 -36.22 26.68
C ARG A 694 36.05 -35.87 26.09
N LEU A 695 34.99 -35.86 26.90
CA LEU A 695 33.62 -35.54 26.49
C LEU A 695 33.21 -34.15 27.01
N PRO A 696 32.38 -33.40 26.27
CA PRO A 696 31.89 -32.10 26.70
C PRO A 696 31.11 -32.20 28.03
N GLU A 697 31.17 -31.16 28.85
CA GLU A 697 30.51 -31.13 30.16
C GLU A 697 29.15 -30.44 30.11
N TRP A 698 28.23 -30.90 30.97
CA TRP A 698 26.96 -30.23 31.18
C TRP A 698 27.16 -28.90 31.91
N THR A 699 26.82 -27.81 31.24
CA THR A 699 26.69 -26.46 31.76
C THR A 699 25.26 -25.95 31.58
N ALA A 700 24.89 -24.86 32.26
CA ALA A 700 23.61 -24.19 32.05
C ALA A 700 23.39 -23.73 30.60
N ASP A 701 24.48 -23.47 29.86
CA ASP A 701 24.48 -23.06 28.46
C ASP A 701 24.45 -24.26 27.48
N SER A 702 25.03 -25.39 27.87
CA SER A 702 25.17 -26.58 27.01
C SER A 702 23.84 -27.22 26.64
N PHE A 703 22.86 -27.23 27.55
CA PHE A 703 21.54 -27.80 27.27
C PHE A 703 20.80 -27.01 26.18
N PRO A 704 20.53 -25.71 26.32
CA PRO A 704 19.93 -24.94 25.22
C PRO A 704 20.85 -24.89 23.99
N GLY A 705 22.16 -25.03 24.17
CA GLY A 705 23.16 -25.09 23.11
C GLY A 705 23.03 -26.28 22.16
N VAL A 706 22.39 -27.39 22.56
CA VAL A 706 22.23 -28.59 21.70
C VAL A 706 20.81 -28.89 21.26
N LEU A 707 19.83 -28.11 21.74
CA LEU A 707 18.44 -28.27 21.31
C LEU A 707 18.23 -27.75 19.89
N GLY A 708 17.72 -28.60 18.99
CA GLY A 708 17.46 -28.24 17.60
C GLY A 708 16.51 -27.04 17.46
N SER A 709 15.43 -26.98 18.25
CA SER A 709 14.46 -25.88 18.25
C SER A 709 15.06 -24.50 18.54
N ILE A 710 16.18 -24.46 19.27
CA ILE A 710 16.86 -23.22 19.64
C ILE A 710 17.62 -22.61 18.45
N CYS A 711 17.79 -23.31 17.32
CA CYS A 711 18.33 -22.69 16.10
C CYS A 711 17.49 -21.48 15.67
N SER A 712 16.16 -21.62 15.61
CA SER A 712 15.25 -20.51 15.29
C SER A 712 15.09 -19.56 16.48
N GLY A 713 14.91 -20.09 17.68
CA GLY A 713 14.70 -19.27 18.89
C GLY A 713 15.89 -18.36 19.24
N ARG A 714 17.13 -18.79 18.98
CA ARG A 714 18.33 -17.97 19.22
C ARG A 714 18.42 -16.82 18.22
N VAL A 715 18.07 -17.05 16.96
CA VAL A 715 17.96 -16.01 15.93
C VAL A 715 16.94 -14.97 16.37
N ALA A 716 15.70 -15.40 16.67
CA ALA A 716 14.63 -14.49 17.09
C ALA A 716 15.00 -13.71 18.37
N ASN A 717 15.57 -14.38 19.38
CA ASN A 717 15.97 -13.74 20.63
C ASN A 717 17.09 -12.71 20.45
N ARG A 718 18.12 -13.02 19.66
CA ARG A 718 19.30 -12.16 19.54
C ARG A 718 19.16 -11.06 18.52
N LEU A 719 18.25 -11.21 17.56
CA LEU A 719 17.88 -10.18 16.61
C LEU A 719 16.58 -9.45 16.99
N ASP A 720 16.05 -9.68 18.20
CA ASP A 720 14.83 -9.03 18.71
C ASP A 720 13.64 -9.15 17.75
N LEU A 721 13.33 -10.36 17.29
CA LEU A 721 12.22 -10.64 16.36
C LEU A 721 11.03 -11.20 17.15
N GLY A 722 9.91 -10.48 17.10
CA GLY A 722 8.71 -10.77 17.90
C GLY A 722 7.66 -11.64 17.21
N GLY A 723 7.87 -12.03 15.95
CA GLY A 723 6.98 -12.94 15.23
C GLY A 723 7.13 -14.40 15.65
N SER A 724 6.42 -15.28 14.95
CA SER A 724 6.49 -16.73 15.16
C SER A 724 7.91 -17.23 14.94
N ASN A 725 8.43 -18.08 15.83
CA ASN A 725 9.71 -18.75 15.62
C ASN A 725 9.61 -20.25 15.87
N PHE A 726 10.06 -21.06 14.91
CA PHE A 726 10.09 -22.52 15.02
C PHE A 726 11.08 -23.17 14.04
N VAL A 727 11.27 -24.48 14.22
CA VAL A 727 12.12 -25.32 13.38
C VAL A 727 11.28 -26.35 12.65
N VAL A 728 11.67 -26.69 11.41
CA VAL A 728 11.02 -27.73 10.60
C VAL A 728 12.04 -28.80 10.18
N ASP A 729 11.62 -30.07 10.17
CA ASP A 729 12.40 -31.18 9.62
C ASP A 729 11.51 -32.06 8.73
N ALA A 730 11.82 -32.04 7.44
CA ALA A 730 11.28 -32.91 6.40
C ALA A 730 12.44 -33.55 5.59
N ALA A 731 13.52 -33.92 6.28
CA ALA A 731 14.76 -34.42 5.69
C ALA A 731 15.31 -33.44 4.62
N CYS A 732 15.54 -33.90 3.39
CA CYS A 732 16.08 -33.07 2.31
C CYS A 732 15.10 -32.00 1.80
N ALA A 733 13.80 -32.12 2.10
CA ALA A 733 12.78 -31.13 1.75
C ALA A 733 12.51 -30.08 2.86
N SER A 734 13.28 -30.12 3.96
CA SER A 734 13.07 -29.25 5.14
C SER A 734 13.02 -27.77 4.79
N SER A 735 14.03 -27.26 4.08
CA SER A 735 14.11 -25.82 3.79
C SER A 735 13.02 -25.32 2.85
N PHE A 736 12.46 -26.16 1.97
CA PHE A 736 11.29 -25.79 1.17
C PHE A 736 9.97 -25.90 1.92
N THR A 737 9.88 -26.83 2.87
CA THR A 737 8.76 -26.83 3.81
C THR A 737 8.79 -25.54 4.65
N ALA A 738 9.97 -25.06 5.04
CA ALA A 738 10.12 -23.77 5.72
C ALA A 738 9.70 -22.59 4.83
N VAL A 739 10.05 -22.60 3.53
CA VAL A 739 9.59 -21.59 2.55
C VAL A 739 8.07 -21.63 2.35
N ASP A 740 7.46 -22.81 2.25
CA ASP A 740 6.00 -22.98 2.16
C ASP A 740 5.30 -22.38 3.38
N MET A 741 5.79 -22.67 4.59
CA MET A 741 5.24 -22.09 5.81
C MET A 741 5.46 -20.58 5.89
N ALA A 742 6.61 -20.08 5.43
CA ALA A 742 6.90 -18.65 5.35
C ALA A 742 5.93 -17.92 4.40
N CYS A 743 5.66 -18.51 3.24
CA CYS A 743 4.68 -17.98 2.29
C CYS A 743 3.28 -17.91 2.93
N HIS A 744 2.85 -18.95 3.64
CA HIS A 744 1.57 -18.92 4.36
C HIS A 744 1.53 -17.88 5.50
N GLU A 745 2.62 -17.70 6.27
CA GLU A 745 2.70 -16.65 7.30
C GLU A 745 2.55 -15.25 6.70
N LEU A 746 3.19 -15.00 5.55
CA LEU A 746 3.09 -13.73 4.83
C LEU A 746 1.71 -13.53 4.22
N MET A 747 1.21 -14.50 3.44
CA MET A 747 -0.05 -14.36 2.71
C MET A 747 -1.28 -14.30 3.63
N SER A 748 -1.19 -14.88 4.84
CA SER A 748 -2.24 -14.75 5.87
C SER A 748 -2.18 -13.45 6.69
N GLY A 749 -1.18 -12.59 6.45
CA GLY A 749 -1.00 -11.34 7.18
C GLY A 749 -0.51 -11.49 8.63
N ARG A 750 -0.09 -12.70 9.04
CA ARG A 750 0.48 -12.96 10.39
C ARG A 750 1.88 -12.40 10.55
N ALA A 751 2.63 -12.31 9.45
CA ALA A 751 3.94 -11.68 9.40
C ALA A 751 4.00 -10.70 8.22
N ASP A 752 4.80 -9.64 8.34
CA ASP A 752 5.13 -8.75 7.23
C ASP A 752 6.48 -9.10 6.59
N GLN A 753 7.30 -9.82 7.37
CA GLN A 753 8.59 -10.32 6.95
C GLN A 753 8.81 -11.69 7.58
N VAL A 754 9.36 -12.62 6.81
CA VAL A 754 9.78 -13.92 7.34
C VAL A 754 11.23 -14.13 6.99
N LEU A 755 12.05 -14.35 8.01
CA LEU A 755 13.39 -14.84 7.88
C LEU A 755 13.33 -16.38 7.80
N VAL A 756 13.62 -16.92 6.61
CA VAL A 756 13.64 -18.37 6.38
C VAL A 756 15.09 -18.84 6.28
N GLY A 757 15.42 -19.94 6.96
CA GLY A 757 16.77 -20.47 7.01
C GLY A 757 16.83 -21.99 6.83
N GLY A 758 18.00 -22.50 6.47
CA GLY A 758 18.30 -23.92 6.44
C GLY A 758 19.77 -24.14 6.75
N VAL A 759 20.07 -25.09 7.64
CA VAL A 759 21.43 -25.34 8.13
C VAL A 759 21.67 -26.84 8.35
N ASP A 760 22.81 -27.33 7.87
CA ASP A 760 23.33 -28.68 8.15
C ASP A 760 24.86 -28.63 8.03
N ILE A 761 25.57 -28.33 9.12
CA ILE A 761 27.05 -28.32 9.14
C ILE A 761 27.65 -29.38 10.08
N GLY A 762 26.81 -30.15 10.76
CA GLY A 762 27.21 -31.17 11.73
C GLY A 762 27.39 -32.55 11.11
N GLN A 763 28.24 -32.70 10.08
CA GLN A 763 28.54 -34.04 9.55
C GLN A 763 29.28 -34.87 10.60
N THR A 764 28.89 -36.13 10.78
CA THR A 764 29.49 -37.02 11.80
C THR A 764 29.75 -38.43 11.24
N PRO A 765 30.60 -39.24 11.91
CA PRO A 765 30.73 -40.66 11.59
C PRO A 765 29.38 -41.41 11.62
N PHE A 766 28.44 -40.99 12.46
CA PHE A 766 27.08 -41.55 12.50
C PHE A 766 26.33 -41.35 11.18
N ASP A 767 26.43 -40.18 10.55
CA ASP A 767 25.82 -39.93 9.24
C ASP A 767 26.42 -40.85 8.18
N TYR A 768 27.76 -40.90 8.07
CA TYR A 768 28.46 -41.67 7.03
C TYR A 768 28.22 -43.18 7.15
N THR A 769 28.23 -43.71 8.38
CA THR A 769 27.91 -45.12 8.63
C THR A 769 26.44 -45.41 8.29
N GLY A 770 25.50 -44.57 8.75
CA GLY A 770 24.07 -44.71 8.44
C GLY A 770 23.75 -44.68 6.95
N PHE A 771 24.25 -43.67 6.22
CA PHE A 771 24.06 -43.55 4.77
C PHE A 771 24.76 -44.68 3.98
N SER A 772 25.87 -45.22 4.48
CA SER A 772 26.51 -46.40 3.90
C SER A 772 25.66 -47.65 4.05
N LYS A 773 24.92 -47.82 5.16
CA LYS A 773 24.04 -49.00 5.35
C LYS A 773 22.83 -49.01 4.43
N VAL A 774 22.32 -47.83 4.07
CA VAL A 774 21.30 -47.71 3.03
C VAL A 774 21.89 -47.66 1.61
N GLN A 775 23.21 -47.83 1.49
CA GLN A 775 23.97 -47.84 0.23
C GLN A 775 23.72 -46.61 -0.66
N ALA A 776 23.56 -45.44 -0.03
CA ALA A 776 23.22 -44.21 -0.73
C ALA A 776 24.43 -43.37 -1.13
N LEU A 777 25.60 -43.57 -0.52
CA LEU A 777 26.79 -42.74 -0.78
C LEU A 777 27.50 -43.11 -2.08
N SER A 778 28.13 -42.13 -2.71
CA SER A 778 29.08 -42.34 -3.81
C SER A 778 30.42 -42.86 -3.25
N PRO A 779 30.96 -44.00 -3.76
CA PRO A 779 32.29 -44.46 -3.42
C PRO A 779 33.40 -43.61 -4.07
N THR A 780 33.13 -42.99 -5.22
CA THR A 780 34.13 -42.21 -5.97
C THR A 780 34.23 -40.76 -5.50
N GLY A 781 33.22 -40.26 -4.80
CA GLY A 781 33.19 -38.89 -4.29
C GLY A 781 32.79 -37.85 -5.34
N ASN A 782 32.46 -38.28 -6.56
CA ASN A 782 31.98 -37.41 -7.62
C ASN A 782 30.46 -37.36 -7.58
N SER A 783 29.90 -36.18 -7.30
CA SER A 783 28.46 -35.97 -7.42
C SER A 783 28.10 -35.75 -8.90
N LYS A 784 27.52 -36.76 -9.54
CA LYS A 784 27.25 -36.77 -10.99
C LYS A 784 25.75 -36.82 -11.31
N PRO A 785 24.95 -35.82 -10.91
CA PRO A 785 23.52 -35.84 -11.19
C PRO A 785 23.24 -35.88 -12.70
N PHE A 786 22.31 -36.73 -13.11
CA PHE A 786 21.91 -36.95 -14.53
C PHE A 786 22.99 -37.53 -15.46
N ASP A 787 24.12 -37.97 -14.92
CA ASP A 787 25.11 -38.75 -15.67
C ASP A 787 24.76 -40.24 -15.63
N LYS A 788 25.07 -40.97 -16.70
CA LYS A 788 24.87 -42.42 -16.78
C LYS A 788 25.67 -43.19 -15.71
N SER A 789 26.81 -42.63 -15.28
CA SER A 789 27.71 -43.18 -14.25
C SER A 789 27.39 -42.74 -12.82
N ALA A 790 26.25 -42.09 -12.58
CA ALA A 790 25.80 -41.66 -11.25
C ALA A 790 25.78 -42.84 -10.26
N ASP A 791 26.61 -42.75 -9.20
CA ASP A 791 26.93 -43.86 -8.29
C ASP A 791 26.57 -43.60 -6.81
N GLY A 792 25.93 -42.47 -6.50
CA GLY A 792 25.40 -42.14 -5.19
C GLY A 792 25.57 -40.67 -4.78
N ILE A 793 25.18 -40.40 -3.53
CA ILE A 793 25.18 -39.08 -2.89
C ILE A 793 26.57 -38.76 -2.34
N VAL A 794 27.00 -37.51 -2.50
CA VAL A 794 28.13 -36.94 -1.75
C VAL A 794 27.57 -35.97 -0.72
N LEU A 795 27.77 -36.24 0.58
CA LEU A 795 27.24 -35.39 1.65
C LEU A 795 28.01 -34.06 1.72
N SER A 796 27.36 -32.99 2.17
CA SER A 796 27.99 -31.69 2.28
C SER A 796 27.46 -30.87 3.45
N GLU A 797 28.31 -30.01 3.98
CA GLU A 797 27.97 -28.94 4.90
C GLU A 797 27.36 -27.75 4.15
N GLY A 798 26.34 -27.10 4.71
CA GLY A 798 25.85 -25.85 4.14
C GLY A 798 24.82 -25.14 5.00
N ALA A 799 24.74 -23.82 4.82
CA ALA A 799 23.74 -22.98 5.43
C ALA A 799 23.30 -21.84 4.49
N ALA A 800 22.02 -21.52 4.49
CA ALA A 800 21.45 -20.42 3.71
C ALA A 800 20.27 -19.77 4.43
N PHE A 801 20.16 -18.46 4.33
CA PHE A 801 19.08 -17.65 4.90
C PHE A 801 18.55 -16.67 3.84
N MET A 802 17.25 -16.44 3.85
CA MET A 802 16.57 -15.47 3.00
C MET A 802 15.59 -14.63 3.80
N VAL A 803 15.43 -13.39 3.39
CA VAL A 803 14.37 -12.50 3.87
C VAL A 803 13.25 -12.51 2.83
N LEU A 804 12.06 -12.94 3.25
CA LEU A 804 10.88 -13.03 2.40
C LEU A 804 9.83 -12.00 2.83
N LYS A 805 9.19 -11.38 1.85
CA LYS A 805 8.08 -10.44 2.03
C LYS A 805 7.03 -10.64 0.96
N ARG A 806 5.78 -10.22 1.20
CA ARG A 806 4.82 -10.09 0.10
C ARG A 806 5.40 -9.12 -0.94
N LEU A 807 5.23 -9.39 -2.23
CA LEU A 807 5.79 -8.55 -3.29
C LEU A 807 5.34 -7.09 -3.10
N ASP A 808 4.06 -6.87 -2.85
CA ASP A 808 3.51 -5.53 -2.56
C ASP A 808 4.22 -4.82 -1.40
N ASP A 809 4.57 -5.55 -0.32
CA ASP A 809 5.31 -4.97 0.81
C ASP A 809 6.76 -4.68 0.47
N ALA A 810 7.40 -5.53 -0.33
CA ALA A 810 8.77 -5.32 -0.80
C ALA A 810 8.85 -4.06 -1.66
N LEU A 811 7.88 -3.87 -2.56
CA LEU A 811 7.77 -2.68 -3.40
C LEU A 811 7.46 -1.44 -2.57
N ARG A 812 6.52 -1.54 -1.61
CA ARG A 812 6.20 -0.46 -0.66
C ARG A 812 7.44 0.03 0.08
N ASP A 813 8.28 -0.89 0.54
CA ASP A 813 9.42 -0.58 1.40
C ASP A 813 10.70 -0.26 0.60
N GLY A 814 10.61 -0.25 -0.74
CA GLY A 814 11.73 0.01 -1.64
C GLY A 814 12.83 -1.05 -1.50
N ASP A 815 12.44 -2.30 -1.29
CA ASP A 815 13.37 -3.40 -1.19
C ASP A 815 13.93 -3.79 -2.56
N LYS A 816 15.19 -4.22 -2.56
CA LYS A 816 15.75 -5.02 -3.64
C LYS A 816 14.96 -6.32 -3.75
N VAL A 817 14.64 -6.76 -4.97
CA VAL A 817 13.98 -8.05 -5.22
C VAL A 817 14.88 -8.89 -6.10
N TYR A 818 15.39 -10.01 -5.56
CA TYR A 818 16.20 -10.96 -6.32
C TYR A 818 15.35 -11.76 -7.33
N ALA A 819 14.22 -12.27 -6.84
CA ALA A 819 13.22 -13.00 -7.60
C ALA A 819 11.90 -13.01 -6.84
N VAL A 820 10.82 -13.33 -7.54
CA VAL A 820 9.48 -13.51 -6.97
C VAL A 820 9.16 -14.99 -6.97
N ILE A 821 8.99 -15.58 -5.78
CA ILE A 821 8.30 -16.86 -5.64
C ILE A 821 6.87 -16.60 -6.10
N ARG A 822 6.35 -17.43 -7.01
CA ARG A 822 4.99 -17.35 -7.56
C ARG A 822 4.08 -18.44 -7.01
N GLY A 823 4.65 -19.60 -6.70
CA GLY A 823 3.91 -20.74 -6.18
C GLY A 823 4.81 -21.75 -5.49
N VAL A 824 4.29 -22.34 -4.42
CA VAL A 824 4.93 -23.45 -3.71
C VAL A 824 3.95 -24.62 -3.69
N GLY A 825 4.43 -25.81 -3.99
CA GLY A 825 3.64 -27.03 -4.00
C GLY A 825 4.33 -28.10 -3.19
N THR A 826 3.64 -28.62 -2.19
CA THR A 826 4.11 -29.74 -1.36
C THR A 826 3.26 -30.99 -1.59
N SER A 827 3.85 -32.16 -1.45
CA SER A 827 3.14 -33.44 -1.54
C SER A 827 3.82 -34.52 -0.71
N SER A 828 3.18 -35.69 -0.60
CA SER A 828 3.79 -36.90 -0.08
C SER A 828 3.72 -38.02 -1.12
N ASP A 829 4.73 -38.87 -1.13
CA ASP A 829 4.77 -40.10 -1.92
C ASP A 829 3.70 -41.12 -1.49
N GLY A 830 3.30 -41.08 -0.21
CA GLY A 830 2.29 -41.99 0.33
C GLY A 830 2.78 -43.43 0.41
N ARG A 831 1.93 -44.39 0.02
CA ARG A 831 2.27 -45.83 0.07
C ARG A 831 2.98 -46.26 -1.21
N THR A 832 4.28 -46.54 -1.11
CA THR A 832 5.16 -46.95 -2.21
C THR A 832 5.83 -48.32 -1.94
N MET A 833 6.77 -48.74 -2.79
CA MET A 833 7.51 -50.01 -2.68
C MET A 833 8.46 -50.08 -1.47
N GLY A 834 8.81 -48.93 -0.89
CA GLY A 834 9.67 -48.83 0.29
C GLY A 834 9.75 -47.38 0.77
N LEU A 835 10.02 -47.18 2.06
CA LEU A 835 10.01 -45.84 2.70
C LEU A 835 10.89 -44.81 1.97
N THR A 836 11.96 -45.29 1.32
CA THR A 836 13.04 -44.48 0.76
C THR A 836 13.05 -44.48 -0.77
N ALA A 837 12.10 -45.17 -1.40
CA ALA A 837 12.02 -45.30 -2.84
C ALA A 837 11.27 -44.08 -3.42
N PRO A 838 11.84 -43.33 -4.36
CA PRO A 838 11.17 -42.18 -4.96
C PRO A 838 9.93 -42.60 -5.74
N HIS A 839 8.92 -41.74 -5.80
CA HIS A 839 7.69 -42.01 -6.53
C HIS A 839 7.29 -40.84 -7.44
N SER A 840 7.36 -41.05 -8.75
CA SER A 840 7.07 -40.02 -9.77
C SER A 840 5.69 -39.36 -9.59
N GLY A 841 4.68 -40.12 -9.18
CA GLY A 841 3.35 -39.56 -8.92
C GLY A 841 3.31 -38.61 -7.70
N GLY A 842 4.22 -38.76 -6.73
CA GLY A 842 4.35 -37.84 -5.61
C GLY A 842 5.02 -36.54 -6.05
N GLN A 843 6.15 -36.67 -6.75
CA GLN A 843 6.87 -35.54 -7.35
C GLN A 843 5.95 -34.73 -8.26
N LEU A 844 5.26 -35.37 -9.22
CA LEU A 844 4.35 -34.72 -10.16
C LEU A 844 3.24 -33.93 -9.44
N ARG A 845 2.67 -34.47 -8.37
CA ARG A 845 1.66 -33.75 -7.55
C ARG A 845 2.22 -32.47 -6.93
N ALA A 846 3.47 -32.48 -6.47
CA ALA A 846 4.09 -31.27 -5.91
C ALA A 846 4.30 -30.22 -7.00
N LEU A 847 4.80 -30.66 -8.17
CA LEU A 847 4.99 -29.80 -9.35
C LEU A 847 3.66 -29.17 -9.79
N GLU A 848 2.62 -29.98 -10.06
CA GLU A 848 1.30 -29.49 -10.49
C GLU A 848 0.68 -28.51 -9.50
N ARG A 849 0.82 -28.76 -8.19
CA ARG A 849 0.32 -27.86 -7.14
C ARG A 849 1.03 -26.50 -7.16
N ALA A 850 2.34 -26.49 -7.32
CA ALA A 850 3.12 -25.26 -7.35
C ALA A 850 2.79 -24.41 -8.59
N TRP A 851 2.70 -25.03 -9.78
CA TRP A 851 2.33 -24.34 -11.01
C TRP A 851 0.89 -23.82 -10.97
N LYS A 852 -0.04 -24.62 -10.42
CA LYS A 852 -1.41 -24.16 -10.17
C LYS A 852 -1.44 -22.97 -9.20
N ALA A 853 -0.68 -23.03 -8.10
CA ALA A 853 -0.59 -21.93 -7.15
C ALA A 853 0.06 -20.67 -7.75
N ALA A 854 0.96 -20.83 -8.74
CA ALA A 854 1.57 -19.73 -9.47
C ALA A 854 0.61 -19.04 -10.44
N GLY A 855 -0.46 -19.71 -10.87
CA GLY A 855 -1.33 -19.25 -11.96
C GLY A 855 -0.58 -19.15 -13.30
N LEU A 856 0.44 -20.00 -13.50
CA LEU A 856 1.32 -20.03 -14.67
C LEU A 856 1.29 -21.41 -15.34
N GLU A 857 1.57 -21.44 -16.63
CA GLU A 857 1.71 -22.69 -17.39
C GLU A 857 3.16 -23.19 -17.38
N PRO A 858 3.42 -24.49 -17.14
CA PRO A 858 4.78 -25.06 -17.11
C PRO A 858 5.61 -24.84 -18.38
N GLY A 859 4.98 -24.63 -19.55
CA GLY A 859 5.67 -24.45 -20.82
C GLY A 859 6.55 -23.19 -20.93
N ILE A 860 6.50 -22.28 -19.96
CA ILE A 860 7.38 -21.09 -19.90
C ILE A 860 8.67 -21.32 -19.09
N LEU A 861 8.83 -22.51 -18.49
CA LEU A 861 9.97 -22.82 -17.64
C LEU A 861 11.29 -22.77 -18.43
N GLY A 862 12.21 -21.89 -18.01
CA GLY A 862 13.53 -21.75 -18.62
C GLY A 862 14.67 -22.39 -17.84
N LEU A 863 14.52 -22.56 -16.52
CA LEU A 863 15.51 -23.24 -15.66
C LEU A 863 14.82 -24.17 -14.66
N TYR A 864 15.14 -25.46 -14.70
CA TYR A 864 14.77 -26.42 -13.67
C TYR A 864 15.99 -26.80 -12.84
N GLU A 865 16.04 -26.28 -11.61
CA GLU A 865 17.05 -26.66 -10.62
C GLU A 865 16.53 -27.86 -9.80
N ALA A 866 17.07 -29.03 -10.12
CA ALA A 866 16.61 -30.32 -9.65
C ALA A 866 17.03 -30.66 -8.22
N HIS A 867 16.30 -31.61 -7.63
CA HIS A 867 16.74 -32.27 -6.41
C HIS A 867 17.98 -33.15 -6.66
N ALA A 868 18.00 -33.88 -7.79
CA ALA A 868 19.03 -34.77 -8.33
C ALA A 868 20.29 -34.89 -7.47
N THR A 869 20.41 -36.04 -6.82
CA THR A 869 21.42 -36.32 -5.80
C THR A 869 22.55 -37.21 -6.32
N GLY A 870 22.55 -37.55 -7.62
CA GLY A 870 23.54 -38.45 -8.20
C GLY A 870 23.18 -39.93 -7.98
N THR A 871 21.91 -40.24 -7.71
CA THR A 871 21.45 -41.62 -7.54
C THR A 871 20.82 -42.12 -8.83
N SER A 872 21.26 -43.29 -9.32
CA SER A 872 20.83 -43.80 -10.63
C SER A 872 19.30 -43.89 -10.80
N LEU A 873 18.57 -44.29 -9.75
CA LEU A 873 17.10 -44.38 -9.79
C LEU A 873 16.43 -43.02 -9.58
N GLY A 874 16.92 -42.21 -8.63
CA GLY A 874 16.32 -40.92 -8.30
C GLY A 874 16.40 -39.94 -9.46
N ASP A 875 17.58 -39.82 -10.07
CA ASP A 875 17.82 -38.88 -11.16
C ASP A 875 16.99 -39.23 -12.41
N LYS A 876 16.86 -40.52 -12.74
CA LYS A 876 15.96 -40.99 -13.82
C LYS A 876 14.50 -40.66 -13.53
N THR A 877 14.03 -40.95 -12.31
CA THR A 877 12.64 -40.69 -11.90
C THR A 877 12.31 -39.20 -11.98
N GLU A 878 13.23 -38.34 -11.53
CA GLU A 878 13.05 -36.90 -11.57
C GLU A 878 13.05 -36.36 -13.01
N LEU A 879 13.98 -36.81 -13.85
CA LEU A 879 14.05 -36.44 -15.27
C LEU A 879 12.76 -36.84 -16.01
N GLU A 880 12.29 -38.08 -15.82
CA GLU A 880 11.03 -38.55 -16.40
C GLU A 880 9.83 -37.70 -15.95
N THR A 881 9.81 -37.30 -14.67
CA THR A 881 8.72 -36.51 -14.09
C THR A 881 8.65 -35.11 -14.68
N ILE A 882 9.78 -34.39 -14.75
CA ILE A 882 9.79 -33.03 -15.32
C ILE A 882 9.55 -33.06 -16.83
N SER A 883 10.16 -33.99 -17.58
CA SER A 883 9.93 -34.12 -19.02
C SER A 883 8.48 -34.42 -19.33
N LYS A 884 7.82 -35.28 -18.53
CA LYS A 884 6.39 -35.55 -18.66
C LYS A 884 5.53 -34.31 -18.43
N LEU A 885 5.81 -33.52 -17.39
CA LEU A 885 5.08 -32.28 -17.11
C LEU A 885 5.19 -31.33 -18.32
N LEU A 886 6.41 -31.06 -18.77
CA LEU A 886 6.66 -30.11 -19.86
C LEU A 886 6.05 -30.57 -21.19
N THR A 887 6.17 -31.85 -21.52
CA THR A 887 5.57 -32.43 -22.74
C THR A 887 4.04 -32.34 -22.70
N THR A 888 3.43 -32.62 -21.54
CA THR A 888 1.97 -32.54 -21.36
C THR A 888 1.46 -31.11 -21.60
N HIS A 889 2.26 -30.11 -21.22
CA HIS A 889 1.97 -28.69 -21.42
C HIS A 889 2.59 -28.11 -22.70
N GLN A 890 2.93 -28.97 -23.68
CA GLN A 890 3.37 -28.57 -25.03
C GLN A 890 4.57 -27.62 -25.04
N ALA A 891 5.51 -27.80 -24.11
CA ALA A 891 6.75 -27.04 -24.07
C ALA A 891 7.57 -27.26 -25.35
N GLU A 892 8.29 -26.22 -25.79
CA GLU A 892 9.21 -26.30 -26.92
C GLU A 892 10.39 -27.24 -26.61
N ALA A 893 10.96 -27.90 -27.62
CA ALA A 893 12.17 -28.68 -27.45
C ALA A 893 13.33 -27.80 -26.94
N ALA A 894 14.15 -28.36 -26.03
CA ALA A 894 15.28 -27.70 -25.38
C ALA A 894 14.97 -26.32 -24.77
N CYS A 895 13.72 -26.09 -24.32
CA CYS A 895 13.32 -24.80 -23.75
C CYS A 895 13.77 -24.59 -22.31
N CYS A 896 14.01 -25.69 -21.58
CA CYS A 896 14.30 -25.68 -20.15
C CYS A 896 15.71 -26.21 -19.87
N ALA A 897 16.57 -25.36 -19.30
CA ALA A 897 17.88 -25.79 -18.82
C ALA A 897 17.73 -26.61 -17.52
N LEU A 898 18.38 -27.76 -17.47
CA LEU A 898 18.45 -28.63 -16.31
C LEU A 898 19.70 -28.30 -15.47
N GLY A 899 19.54 -28.22 -14.15
CA GLY A 899 20.61 -27.88 -13.21
C GLY A 899 20.55 -28.71 -11.94
N SER A 900 21.70 -28.96 -11.30
CA SER A 900 21.77 -29.33 -9.88
C SER A 900 23.06 -28.81 -9.27
N VAL A 901 22.95 -27.89 -8.31
CA VAL A 901 24.09 -27.33 -7.56
C VAL A 901 24.88 -28.42 -6.82
N LYS A 902 24.25 -29.57 -6.57
CA LYS A 902 24.88 -30.71 -5.90
C LYS A 902 26.02 -31.30 -6.72
N SER A 903 26.06 -31.09 -8.04
CA SER A 903 27.21 -31.49 -8.86
C SER A 903 28.49 -30.72 -8.50
N LEU A 904 28.35 -29.52 -7.91
CA LEU A 904 29.46 -28.63 -7.59
C LEU A 904 29.85 -28.72 -6.11
N ILE A 905 28.87 -28.74 -5.21
CA ILE A 905 29.13 -28.66 -3.75
C ILE A 905 28.69 -29.90 -2.98
N GLY A 906 28.02 -30.88 -3.60
CA GLY A 906 27.42 -32.02 -2.91
C GLY A 906 26.06 -31.68 -2.27
N HIS A 907 25.54 -32.60 -1.46
CA HIS A 907 24.21 -32.50 -0.87
C HIS A 907 24.25 -31.92 0.54
N THR A 908 23.83 -30.65 0.69
CA THR A 908 23.78 -29.90 1.96
C THR A 908 22.57 -30.24 2.85
N LYS A 909 22.07 -31.48 2.75
CA LYS A 909 20.90 -32.04 3.46
C LYS A 909 19.75 -31.03 3.66
N ARG A 910 19.49 -30.57 4.89
CA ARG A 910 18.37 -29.69 5.24
C ARG A 910 18.47 -28.30 4.59
N ALA A 911 19.68 -27.82 4.29
CA ALA A 911 19.92 -26.57 3.58
C ALA A 911 19.79 -26.68 2.05
N ALA A 912 19.69 -27.90 1.49
CA ALA A 912 19.77 -28.14 0.06
C ALA A 912 18.74 -27.38 -0.77
N GLY A 913 17.49 -27.30 -0.29
CA GLY A 913 16.43 -26.53 -0.95
C GLY A 913 16.81 -25.06 -1.07
N LEU A 914 17.10 -24.38 0.05
CA LEU A 914 17.44 -22.95 0.04
C LEU A 914 18.73 -22.64 -0.74
N VAL A 915 19.75 -23.50 -0.73
CA VAL A 915 20.95 -23.30 -1.56
C VAL A 915 20.62 -23.40 -3.06
N SER A 916 19.75 -24.35 -3.43
CA SER A 916 19.26 -24.49 -4.81
C SER A 916 18.39 -23.29 -5.22
N LEU A 917 17.56 -22.79 -4.30
CA LEU A 917 16.75 -21.59 -4.49
C LEU A 917 17.61 -20.33 -4.64
N ALA A 918 18.71 -20.23 -3.89
CA ALA A 918 19.67 -19.14 -4.02
C ALA A 918 20.30 -19.13 -5.42
N LYS A 919 20.72 -20.30 -5.94
CA LYS A 919 21.22 -20.43 -7.31
C LYS A 919 20.17 -19.98 -8.34
N ALA A 920 18.93 -20.43 -8.22
CA ALA A 920 17.85 -20.07 -9.14
C ALA A 920 17.50 -18.57 -9.08
N ALA A 921 17.42 -17.98 -7.88
CA ALA A 921 17.15 -16.56 -7.69
C ALA A 921 18.30 -15.70 -8.25
N LEU A 922 19.56 -16.10 -8.04
CA LEU A 922 20.72 -15.42 -8.62
C LEU A 922 20.77 -15.56 -10.15
N ALA A 923 20.39 -16.71 -10.71
CA ALA A 923 20.26 -16.91 -12.15
C ALA A 923 19.22 -15.97 -12.78
N LEU A 924 18.05 -15.81 -12.13
CA LEU A 924 17.01 -14.87 -12.52
C LEU A 924 17.41 -13.41 -12.33
N HIS A 925 18.22 -13.12 -11.30
CA HIS A 925 18.70 -11.77 -11.02
C HIS A 925 19.78 -11.33 -12.02
N HIS A 926 20.78 -12.19 -12.26
CA HIS A 926 21.88 -11.93 -13.18
C HIS A 926 21.56 -12.24 -14.64
N LYS A 927 20.38 -12.82 -14.93
CA LYS A 927 19.93 -13.17 -16.29
C LYS A 927 20.88 -14.16 -16.99
N VAL A 928 21.37 -15.15 -16.25
CA VAL A 928 22.32 -16.17 -16.75
C VAL A 928 21.86 -17.56 -16.32
N LEU A 929 21.87 -18.50 -17.26
CA LEU A 929 21.70 -19.93 -16.99
C LEU A 929 23.06 -20.52 -16.54
N PRO A 930 23.22 -20.95 -15.28
CA PRO A 930 24.49 -21.47 -14.79
C PRO A 930 24.85 -22.83 -15.43
N PRO A 931 26.15 -23.18 -15.50
CA PRO A 931 26.57 -24.48 -16.00
C PRO A 931 26.17 -25.62 -15.04
N HIS A 932 26.07 -26.82 -15.59
CA HIS A 932 25.96 -28.09 -14.88
C HIS A 932 27.33 -28.78 -14.83
N GLY A 933 27.80 -29.15 -13.63
CA GLY A 933 29.10 -29.79 -13.44
C GLY A 933 29.05 -31.32 -13.53
N GLY A 934 30.22 -31.95 -13.69
CA GLY A 934 30.39 -33.39 -13.45
C GLY A 934 29.71 -34.34 -14.44
N ILE A 935 29.41 -33.89 -15.67
CA ILE A 935 28.79 -34.72 -16.72
C ILE A 935 29.84 -35.17 -17.74
N GLU A 936 29.93 -36.49 -17.93
CA GLU A 936 30.71 -37.16 -18.97
C GLU A 936 29.78 -37.72 -20.06
N GLU A 937 28.75 -38.49 -19.68
CA GLU A 937 27.75 -39.07 -20.58
C GLU A 937 26.35 -38.88 -19.96
N PRO A 938 25.54 -37.90 -20.44
CA PRO A 938 24.18 -37.68 -19.94
C PRO A 938 23.26 -38.91 -20.10
N LEU A 939 22.21 -39.00 -19.28
CA LEU A 939 21.15 -40.00 -19.45
C LEU A 939 20.53 -39.95 -20.86
N GLU A 940 20.15 -41.11 -21.40
CA GLU A 940 19.66 -41.30 -22.79
C GLU A 940 18.52 -40.33 -23.18
N ALA A 941 17.60 -40.05 -22.26
CA ALA A 941 16.48 -39.13 -22.50
C ALA A 941 16.89 -37.67 -22.78
N LEU A 942 18.12 -37.27 -22.44
CA LEU A 942 18.66 -35.93 -22.73
C LEU A 942 19.33 -35.84 -24.11
N HIS A 943 19.52 -36.97 -24.80
CA HIS A 943 20.03 -36.99 -26.18
C HIS A 943 18.93 -36.86 -27.23
N ASP A 944 17.67 -37.00 -26.81
CA ASP A 944 16.51 -36.84 -27.68
C ASP A 944 16.37 -35.37 -28.14
N PRO A 945 16.45 -35.06 -29.45
CA PRO A 945 16.29 -33.70 -29.95
C PRO A 945 14.92 -33.08 -29.62
N ASP A 946 13.90 -33.90 -29.38
CA ASP A 946 12.55 -33.46 -29.03
C ASP A 946 12.36 -33.31 -27.51
N SER A 947 13.38 -33.61 -26.69
CA SER A 947 13.34 -33.42 -25.24
C SER A 947 13.08 -31.94 -24.89
N PRO A 948 12.12 -31.63 -24.00
CA PRO A 948 11.87 -30.24 -23.57
C PRO A 948 12.97 -29.70 -22.65
N VAL A 949 13.83 -30.58 -22.11
CA VAL A 949 14.93 -30.23 -21.20
C VAL A 949 16.30 -30.45 -21.85
N CYS A 950 17.26 -29.58 -21.53
CA CYS A 950 18.63 -29.63 -22.02
C CYS A 950 19.65 -29.36 -20.90
N LEU A 951 20.93 -29.66 -21.13
CA LEU A 951 22.02 -29.42 -20.16
C LEU A 951 23.10 -28.54 -20.79
N TYR A 952 23.57 -27.55 -20.01
CA TYR A 952 24.68 -26.69 -20.42
C TYR A 952 25.91 -26.94 -19.55
N GLN A 953 27.05 -27.25 -20.17
CA GLN A 953 28.33 -27.38 -19.47
C GLN A 953 29.06 -26.03 -19.30
N LYS A 954 28.58 -24.98 -19.98
CA LYS A 954 29.09 -23.61 -19.89
C LYS A 954 27.93 -22.65 -19.61
N PRO A 955 28.14 -21.57 -18.84
CA PRO A 955 27.10 -20.58 -18.59
C PRO A 955 26.53 -20.04 -19.91
N GLN A 956 25.21 -19.82 -19.96
CA GLN A 956 24.53 -19.23 -21.12
C GLN A 956 23.83 -17.93 -20.70
N PRO A 957 23.87 -16.86 -21.53
CA PRO A 957 22.98 -15.73 -21.33
C PRO A 957 21.52 -16.19 -21.35
N TRP A 958 20.73 -15.75 -20.39
CA TRP A 958 19.31 -16.01 -20.37
C TRP A 958 18.61 -14.86 -21.08
N PHE A 959 18.39 -14.98 -22.38
CA PHE A 959 17.74 -13.92 -23.15
C PHE A 959 16.25 -13.80 -22.81
N GLU A 960 15.76 -12.56 -22.79
CA GLU A 960 14.35 -12.27 -22.58
C GLU A 960 13.54 -12.64 -23.82
N LYS A 961 12.34 -13.17 -23.61
CA LYS A 961 11.33 -13.30 -24.65
C LYS A 961 10.20 -12.34 -24.28
N PRO A 962 9.82 -11.34 -25.12
CA PRO A 962 8.87 -10.28 -24.76
C PRO A 962 7.51 -10.75 -24.20
N GLU A 963 7.11 -12.00 -24.45
CA GLU A 963 5.85 -12.60 -24.00
C GLU A 963 6.03 -13.68 -22.92
N LYS A 964 7.26 -14.00 -22.50
CA LYS A 964 7.57 -15.07 -21.54
C LYS A 964 8.66 -14.60 -20.56
N PRO A 965 8.29 -14.08 -19.38
CA PRO A 965 9.27 -13.69 -18.37
C PRO A 965 10.11 -14.89 -17.94
N ARG A 966 11.38 -14.65 -17.63
CA ARG A 966 12.31 -15.70 -17.17
C ARG A 966 11.72 -16.36 -15.94
N THR A 967 11.50 -17.66 -16.06
CA THR A 967 10.87 -18.48 -15.02
C THR A 967 11.80 -19.63 -14.67
N ALA A 968 12.09 -19.78 -13.39
CA ALA A 968 12.82 -20.90 -12.84
C ALA A 968 11.90 -21.74 -11.95
N ALA A 969 12.23 -23.02 -11.78
CA ALA A 969 11.58 -23.85 -10.79
C ALA A 969 12.61 -24.72 -10.09
N VAL A 970 12.37 -24.99 -8.80
CA VAL A 970 13.32 -25.70 -7.94
C VAL A 970 12.62 -26.81 -7.17
N SER A 971 13.22 -28.00 -7.14
CA SER A 971 12.67 -29.18 -6.45
C SER A 971 13.53 -29.66 -5.28
N ALA A 972 12.86 -30.18 -4.25
CA ALA A 972 13.50 -30.95 -3.19
C ALA A 972 12.63 -32.15 -2.81
N PHE A 973 13.22 -33.35 -2.84
CA PHE A 973 12.53 -34.60 -2.52
C PHE A 973 13.17 -35.24 -1.29
N GLY A 974 12.43 -35.27 -0.19
CA GLY A 974 12.90 -35.81 1.08
C GLY A 974 12.94 -37.33 1.05
N PHE A 975 13.98 -37.90 1.63
CA PHE A 975 14.16 -39.36 1.76
C PHE A 975 13.01 -40.07 2.53
N GLY A 976 12.20 -39.33 3.30
CA GLY A 976 10.99 -39.82 3.96
C GLY A 976 9.69 -39.68 3.13
N GLY A 977 9.78 -39.25 1.87
CA GLY A 977 8.67 -39.16 0.93
C GLY A 977 7.95 -37.81 0.88
N THR A 978 8.45 -36.76 1.54
CA THR A 978 7.93 -35.39 1.40
C THR A 978 8.55 -34.71 0.19
N ASN A 979 7.74 -34.23 -0.74
CA ASN A 979 8.18 -33.52 -1.94
C ASN A 979 7.80 -32.05 -1.85
N ALA A 980 8.67 -31.17 -2.33
CA ALA A 980 8.40 -29.76 -2.47
C ALA A 980 8.93 -29.22 -3.80
N HIS A 981 8.17 -28.31 -4.41
CA HIS A 981 8.51 -27.62 -5.65
C HIS A 981 8.17 -26.14 -5.53
N VAL A 982 9.07 -25.27 -5.99
CA VAL A 982 8.92 -23.81 -5.92
C VAL A 982 9.07 -23.23 -7.33
N VAL A 983 8.10 -22.41 -7.75
CA VAL A 983 8.14 -21.66 -9.02
C VAL A 983 8.57 -20.23 -8.73
N LEU A 984 9.57 -19.73 -9.47
CA LEU A 984 10.09 -18.37 -9.37
C LEU A 984 10.01 -17.67 -10.72
N GLN A 985 9.76 -16.37 -10.69
CA GLN A 985 9.86 -15.51 -11.85
C GLN A 985 10.84 -14.36 -11.57
N GLU A 986 11.47 -13.86 -12.61
CA GLU A 986 12.24 -12.63 -12.52
C GLU A 986 11.40 -11.43 -12.07
N PHE A 987 12.06 -10.44 -11.49
CA PHE A 987 11.50 -9.14 -11.21
C PHE A 987 12.30 -8.07 -11.95
N GLU A 988 11.62 -7.15 -12.64
CA GLU A 988 12.22 -5.97 -13.23
C GLU A 988 11.82 -4.74 -12.42
N ALA A 989 12.78 -4.13 -11.73
CA ALA A 989 12.56 -2.84 -11.10
C ALA A 989 12.54 -1.76 -12.19
N SER A 990 11.60 -0.82 -12.10
CA SER A 990 11.46 0.33 -13.02
C SER A 990 12.59 1.36 -12.92
N ALA A 991 13.62 1.08 -12.11
CA ALA A 991 14.83 1.87 -11.98
C ALA A 991 16.02 1.00 -12.41
N PRO A 992 16.99 1.53 -13.18
CA PRO A 992 18.24 0.84 -13.41
C PRO A 992 18.97 0.72 -12.07
N GLY A 993 18.79 -0.41 -11.39
CA GLY A 993 19.68 -0.83 -10.33
C GLY A 993 21.05 -1.13 -10.94
N GLU A 994 22.11 -1.06 -10.14
CA GLU A 994 23.43 -1.56 -10.53
C GLU A 994 23.32 -3.07 -10.84
N VAL A 995 23.13 -3.42 -12.10
CA VAL A 995 23.17 -4.80 -12.58
C VAL A 995 24.64 -5.16 -12.76
N GLY A 996 25.23 -5.86 -11.79
CA GLY A 996 26.62 -6.31 -11.87
C GLY A 996 27.22 -6.66 -10.51
N GLY A 997 27.79 -7.86 -10.36
CA GLY A 997 28.72 -8.12 -9.26
C GLY A 997 30.05 -7.39 -9.47
N PRO A 998 30.87 -7.15 -8.41
CA PRO A 998 32.17 -6.50 -8.55
C PRO A 998 33.20 -7.34 -9.33
N GLU A 999 32.95 -8.64 -9.54
CA GLU A 999 33.80 -9.56 -10.28
C GLU A 999 32.96 -10.48 -11.17
N TRP A 1000 33.18 -10.41 -12.49
CA TRP A 1000 32.62 -11.35 -13.46
C TRP A 1000 33.70 -12.32 -13.99
N PRO A 1001 33.31 -13.49 -14.52
CA PRO A 1001 34.26 -14.43 -15.12
C PRO A 1001 34.97 -13.84 -16.35
N ALA A 1002 34.27 -12.98 -17.09
CA ALA A 1002 34.74 -12.27 -18.26
C ALA A 1002 34.00 -10.93 -18.38
N GLU A 1003 34.63 -9.98 -19.06
CA GLU A 1003 34.06 -8.66 -19.34
C GLU A 1003 33.79 -8.50 -20.84
N LEU A 1004 32.72 -7.77 -21.19
CA LEU A 1004 32.40 -7.41 -22.56
C LEU A 1004 32.99 -6.03 -22.89
N ILE A 1005 33.97 -6.00 -23.80
CA ILE A 1005 34.57 -4.78 -24.30
C ILE A 1005 33.89 -4.40 -25.60
N LEU A 1006 33.25 -3.23 -25.61
CA LEU A 1006 32.57 -2.66 -26.77
C LEU A 1006 33.39 -1.51 -27.35
N LEU A 1007 33.64 -1.56 -28.65
CA LEU A 1007 34.32 -0.53 -29.42
C LEU A 1007 33.45 -0.16 -30.62
N GLY A 1008 33.41 1.11 -30.97
CA GLY A 1008 32.53 1.59 -32.03
C GLY A 1008 32.88 3.00 -32.47
N GLU A 1009 33.10 3.16 -33.77
CA GLU A 1009 33.43 4.42 -34.42
C GLU A 1009 32.74 4.54 -35.79
N GLU A 1010 32.63 5.75 -36.34
CA GLU A 1010 31.95 5.99 -37.62
C GLU A 1010 32.62 5.28 -38.81
N SER A 1011 33.92 4.99 -38.72
CA SER A 1011 34.66 4.27 -39.76
C SER A 1011 35.63 3.23 -39.18
N GLY A 1012 36.02 2.25 -40.01
CA GLY A 1012 37.01 1.24 -39.61
C GLY A 1012 38.41 1.79 -39.35
N ARG A 1013 38.73 2.98 -39.90
CA ARG A 1013 40.00 3.66 -39.62
C ARG A 1013 39.98 4.25 -38.21
N ASP A 1014 38.89 4.91 -37.85
CA ASP A 1014 38.73 5.52 -36.53
C ASP A 1014 38.71 4.42 -35.44
N LEU A 1015 38.07 3.29 -35.73
CA LEU A 1015 38.11 2.10 -34.87
C LEU A 1015 39.54 1.58 -34.67
N ALA A 1016 40.37 1.56 -35.71
CA ALA A 1016 41.77 1.17 -35.59
C ALA A 1016 42.61 2.17 -34.76
N GLU A 1017 42.31 3.47 -34.85
CA GLU A 1017 42.94 4.50 -34.02
C GLU A 1017 42.50 4.38 -32.54
N GLN A 1018 41.24 4.02 -32.28
CA GLN A 1018 40.71 3.73 -30.94
C GLN A 1018 41.38 2.49 -30.33
N VAL A 1019 41.53 1.40 -31.11
CA VAL A 1019 42.21 0.17 -30.69
C VAL A 1019 43.69 0.44 -30.37
N GLU A 1020 44.38 1.22 -31.19
CA GLU A 1020 45.79 1.61 -30.96
C GLU A 1020 45.95 2.47 -29.69
N THR A 1021 45.01 3.39 -29.45
CA THR A 1021 44.96 4.21 -28.23
C THR A 1021 44.76 3.35 -26.98
N LEU A 1022 43.86 2.37 -27.05
CA LEU A 1022 43.62 1.43 -25.95
C LEU A 1022 44.82 0.52 -25.69
N LEU A 1023 45.44 -0.02 -26.74
CA LEU A 1023 46.66 -0.81 -26.62
C LEU A 1023 47.78 -0.01 -25.93
N SER A 1024 47.99 1.23 -26.36
CA SER A 1024 49.00 2.14 -25.77
C SER A 1024 48.68 2.49 -24.32
N GLY A 1025 47.41 2.75 -23.99
CA GLY A 1025 46.96 3.05 -22.63
C GLY A 1025 47.12 1.87 -21.68
N LEU A 1026 46.96 0.64 -22.18
CA LEU A 1026 47.12 -0.59 -21.41
C LEU A 1026 48.58 -0.96 -21.14
N GLU A 1027 49.58 -0.38 -21.81
CA GLU A 1027 50.99 -0.73 -21.57
C GLU A 1027 51.50 -0.34 -20.17
N ASN A 1028 50.95 0.73 -19.58
CA ASN A 1028 51.47 1.34 -18.34
C ASN A 1028 50.44 1.49 -17.21
N ALA A 1029 49.22 0.98 -17.39
CA ALA A 1029 48.12 1.19 -16.45
C ALA A 1029 47.69 -0.11 -15.74
N ASP A 1030 47.50 -0.04 -14.43
CA ASP A 1030 46.87 -1.08 -13.62
C ASP A 1030 45.37 -0.80 -13.56
N VAL A 1031 44.64 -1.34 -14.54
CA VAL A 1031 43.21 -1.06 -14.74
C VAL A 1031 42.40 -2.31 -14.42
N ARG A 1032 41.33 -2.17 -13.64
CA ARG A 1032 40.34 -3.26 -13.50
C ARG A 1032 39.56 -3.38 -14.80
N LEU A 1033 39.47 -4.62 -15.31
CA LEU A 1033 38.82 -4.90 -16.59
C LEU A 1033 37.36 -4.42 -16.62
N ALA A 1034 36.63 -4.54 -15.50
CA ALA A 1034 35.26 -4.06 -15.33
C ALA A 1034 35.13 -2.53 -15.48
N ASP A 1035 36.06 -1.76 -14.89
CA ASP A 1035 36.04 -0.29 -14.98
C ASP A 1035 36.28 0.18 -16.43
N LEU A 1036 37.14 -0.53 -17.15
CA LEU A 1036 37.41 -0.27 -18.56
C LEU A 1036 36.20 -0.62 -19.42
N ALA A 1037 35.60 -1.80 -19.22
CA ALA A 1037 34.40 -2.25 -19.91
C ALA A 1037 33.24 -1.26 -19.73
N PHE A 1038 33.00 -0.84 -18.48
CA PHE A 1038 31.98 0.16 -18.14
C PHE A 1038 32.26 1.51 -18.82
N SER A 1039 33.50 2.00 -18.74
CA SER A 1039 33.86 3.31 -19.34
C SER A 1039 33.67 3.31 -20.86
N LEU A 1040 34.00 2.20 -21.52
CA LEU A 1040 33.82 2.04 -22.96
C LEU A 1040 32.33 1.91 -23.33
N ALA A 1041 31.54 1.17 -22.55
CA ALA A 1041 30.10 1.06 -22.76
C ALA A 1041 29.37 2.40 -22.53
N ALA A 1042 29.67 3.12 -21.46
CA ALA A 1042 29.10 4.44 -21.17
C ALA A 1042 29.47 5.47 -22.23
N GLY A 1043 30.72 5.45 -22.72
CA GLY A 1043 31.15 6.32 -23.82
C GLY A 1043 30.51 5.99 -25.17
N ALA A 1044 29.91 4.79 -25.32
CA ALA A 1044 29.20 4.37 -26.52
C ALA A 1044 27.72 4.78 -26.52
N GLU A 1045 27.09 5.02 -25.36
CA GLU A 1045 25.68 5.47 -25.27
C GLU A 1045 25.45 6.86 -25.89
N ASP A 1046 26.48 7.72 -25.90
CA ASP A 1046 26.44 9.07 -26.48
C ASP A 1046 26.71 9.10 -28.01
N ARG A 1047 26.88 7.94 -28.67
CA ARG A 1047 27.32 7.86 -30.09
C ARG A 1047 26.22 7.30 -31.01
N PRO A 1048 26.11 7.78 -32.26
CA PRO A 1048 25.12 7.28 -33.22
C PRO A 1048 25.39 5.82 -33.66
N THR A 1049 24.33 5.02 -33.76
CA THR A 1049 24.31 3.57 -34.02
C THR A 1049 24.69 3.11 -35.45
N ALA A 1050 25.36 3.95 -36.25
CA ALA A 1050 25.61 3.70 -37.68
C ALA A 1050 27.11 3.70 -38.07
N GLY A 1051 27.95 2.99 -37.30
CA GLY A 1051 29.41 2.88 -37.49
C GLY A 1051 29.93 1.44 -37.55
N ARG A 1052 31.27 1.25 -37.59
CA ARG A 1052 31.94 -0.05 -37.52
C ARG A 1052 32.21 -0.39 -36.06
N CYS A 1053 31.78 -1.57 -35.60
CA CYS A 1053 31.76 -1.93 -34.18
C CYS A 1053 32.47 -3.25 -33.92
N ALA A 1054 33.20 -3.34 -32.81
CA ALA A 1054 33.82 -4.57 -32.34
C ALA A 1054 33.39 -4.90 -30.91
N ALA A 1055 33.09 -6.17 -30.65
CA ALA A 1055 32.79 -6.71 -29.33
C ALA A 1055 33.78 -7.81 -28.99
N LEU A 1056 34.42 -7.73 -27.81
CA LEU A 1056 35.38 -8.71 -27.32
C LEU A 1056 34.97 -9.21 -25.95
N VAL A 1057 34.97 -10.52 -25.72
CA VAL A 1057 34.75 -11.11 -24.39
C VAL A 1057 36.07 -11.62 -23.84
N VAL A 1058 36.49 -11.11 -22.68
CA VAL A 1058 37.86 -11.33 -22.15
C VAL A 1058 37.85 -11.59 -20.65
N GLU A 1059 38.65 -12.56 -20.19
CA GLU A 1059 38.76 -12.96 -18.77
C GLU A 1059 39.88 -12.20 -18.04
N SER A 1060 40.79 -11.55 -18.77
CA SER A 1060 41.92 -10.82 -18.19
C SER A 1060 42.41 -9.66 -19.07
N VAL A 1061 43.15 -8.73 -18.47
CA VAL A 1061 43.81 -7.63 -19.18
C VAL A 1061 44.83 -8.16 -20.21
N GLU A 1062 45.50 -9.27 -19.93
CA GLU A 1062 46.46 -9.89 -20.84
C GLU A 1062 45.78 -10.45 -22.10
N GLU A 1063 44.63 -11.09 -21.90
CA GLU A 1063 43.79 -11.56 -23.00
C GLU A 1063 43.20 -10.39 -23.80
N LEU A 1064 42.79 -9.31 -23.14
CA LEU A 1064 42.36 -8.08 -23.81
C LEU A 1064 43.45 -7.51 -24.71
N ARG A 1065 44.68 -7.35 -24.20
CA ARG A 1065 45.80 -6.86 -25.03
C ARG A 1065 46.02 -7.74 -26.26
N SER A 1066 46.02 -9.05 -26.08
CA SER A 1066 46.19 -10.01 -27.17
C SER A 1066 45.05 -9.93 -28.20
N SER A 1067 43.83 -9.73 -27.73
CA SER A 1067 42.62 -9.65 -28.57
C SER A 1067 42.53 -8.32 -29.33
N LEU A 1068 42.89 -7.20 -28.69
CA LEU A 1068 43.01 -5.90 -29.35
C LEU A 1068 44.11 -5.91 -30.42
N TRP A 1069 45.23 -6.59 -30.18
CA TRP A 1069 46.28 -6.75 -31.18
C TRP A 1069 45.82 -7.55 -32.40
N ALA A 1070 45.09 -8.65 -32.18
CA ALA A 1070 44.49 -9.44 -33.25
C ALA A 1070 43.46 -8.63 -34.06
N LEU A 1071 42.62 -7.85 -33.37
CA LEU A 1071 41.66 -6.94 -33.98
C LEU A 1071 42.36 -5.85 -34.82
N GLN A 1072 43.44 -5.25 -34.31
CA GLN A 1072 44.21 -4.23 -35.02
C GLN A 1072 44.80 -4.78 -36.33
N LEU A 1073 45.35 -6.00 -36.30
CA LEU A 1073 45.88 -6.65 -37.49
C LEU A 1073 44.79 -6.94 -38.52
N HIS A 1074 43.60 -7.35 -38.08
CA HIS A 1074 42.46 -7.59 -38.96
C HIS A 1074 41.92 -6.30 -39.60
N LEU A 1075 41.85 -5.20 -38.84
CA LEU A 1075 41.42 -3.90 -39.37
C LEU A 1075 42.40 -3.33 -40.41
N GLN A 1076 43.67 -3.73 -40.37
CA GLN A 1076 44.69 -3.37 -41.37
C GLN A 1076 44.71 -4.32 -42.57
N ASP A 1077 44.37 -5.59 -42.38
CA ASP A 1077 44.35 -6.65 -43.39
C ASP A 1077 43.26 -7.69 -43.06
N GLU A 1078 42.10 -7.60 -43.73
CA GLU A 1078 40.93 -8.46 -43.48
C GLU A 1078 41.20 -9.96 -43.76
N SER A 1079 42.35 -10.31 -44.37
CA SER A 1079 42.75 -11.71 -44.53
C SER A 1079 43.28 -12.37 -43.24
N LYS A 1080 43.55 -11.57 -42.19
CA LYS A 1080 43.95 -12.08 -40.87
C LYS A 1080 42.72 -12.62 -40.12
N PRO A 1081 42.75 -13.83 -39.57
CA PRO A 1081 41.61 -14.37 -38.84
C PRO A 1081 41.41 -13.65 -37.50
N LEU A 1082 40.15 -13.41 -37.13
CA LEU A 1082 39.77 -13.00 -35.77
C LEU A 1082 39.52 -14.24 -34.91
N PRO A 1083 39.91 -14.21 -33.62
CA PRO A 1083 39.48 -15.21 -32.63
C PRO A 1083 37.95 -15.28 -32.49
N ASP A 1084 37.43 -16.46 -32.14
CA ASP A 1084 35.99 -16.74 -32.04
C ASP A 1084 35.25 -15.88 -30.99
N HIS A 1085 35.97 -15.30 -30.02
CA HIS A 1085 35.42 -14.41 -28.99
C HIS A 1085 35.41 -12.92 -29.40
N ILE A 1086 35.79 -12.60 -30.64
CA ILE A 1086 35.72 -11.26 -31.22
C ILE A 1086 34.66 -11.22 -32.32
N CYS A 1087 33.68 -10.33 -32.17
CA CYS A 1087 32.69 -10.04 -33.21
C CYS A 1087 32.96 -8.65 -33.78
N LEU A 1088 33.06 -8.54 -35.11
CA LEU A 1088 33.21 -7.27 -35.83
C LEU A 1088 32.02 -7.11 -36.79
N SER A 1089 31.30 -5.99 -36.71
CA SER A 1089 30.14 -5.67 -37.56
C SER A 1089 30.35 -4.39 -38.35
#